data_AF-A0AAV7AFS7-F1
#
_entry.id   AF-A0AAV7AFS7-F1
#
_cell.length_a   1.000
_cell.length_b   1.000
_cell.length_c   1.000
_cell.angle_alpha   90.00
_cell.angle_beta   90.00
_cell.angle_gamma   90.00
#
_symmetry.space_group_name_H-M   'P 1'
#
loop_
_entity.id
_entity.type
_entity.pdbx_description
1 polymer ?
#
loop_
_entity_poly.entity_id
_entity_poly.type
_entity_poly.pdbx_seq_one_letter_code
_entity_poly.pdbx_strand_id
1 'polypeptide(L)'
;MYDDFLELKTVNSWLLDRVTARFPCGVRQYTMVEFNDPYVGPVRITESKKEFGDFFNSLVATGGGDCPELAMQGLELALQNSPPSSFILVLTDASAKDYYKTTLINNIYSLISSTKSQIFFLVTGLCGTMSDRDFLIYRNIAAASFGHVFQVSLSDLNKVIDPCITYFLYGLSSHYLTYDQLGLVKLVNLRSPYHLSYFQVFNYLDFTLSRPSNSSERLFSGEYTAGNNSGTFPVADNYTSLIITTDGVIYSIRVLGPESIELQLKKIISETWGSMYVVYNPGHGIWTIIIYAGSQISIRVEGFTATADCSECHPNATCEESFGSVECRCRDGFIGDGFTCSDIDECAYSWTNNCSYGICQNTFGSYTCGCQSGFTLSGSACIDVNECVRPELNRCHSSASCINYYGYYSCVCPSGYFGDGFHCEVDECRNGPCGLGNECKKSLGSYSCSDPCTNHTILNEPWRSTSNMHDYRYNCDNSKNGWYRFIGSGGVRMPETCSPEYGCGTAASVWLNGSHPRPSDGIVNRTVCSSWGGSCCLWSSTIQIKTCPGGYHVYKLQGTPSNMCILSYCTDPSTSNELCAADEEWKLKDGDYGCYCKDKYEFSDVNNIRPDLTCDVYDMSVTFQKCQLKSLHLNASSVTLRESSCFRFHDDTSSNTITITSPLQVGRCGVQINKNETHAIYKNTLHFSVESSGTITRDEELDVTLSCAYPLDMLISLTTVINPIFSSINISVGGTGQLTAYMALYKDSSYVTPYEGSEVKLSSKSMMYLGVFVQGGDASKFVVVMKNCYATPTANPSDPVKYYIIKDSCPNKQDSTIRVLENGVSRKGRLSLQVFKFVGNYNSVYAHCAISLCDVTAGSCSPSCSGIRSRSASVQESYQLKLGPVVRAGHKRSTEDIFTRGKGPSVRADAKQRYTVSDPAALINPFRTSGHVTVMSIEP
;
A
#
# COMPACT_ATOMS: atom_id res chain seq x y z
N MET A 1 22.17 -5.95 4.90
CA MET A 1 21.36 -7.13 5.26
C MET A 1 22.16 -8.41 5.52
N TYR A 2 22.62 -9.21 4.53
CA TYR A 2 23.17 -10.55 4.84
C TYR A 2 24.45 -10.51 5.68
N ASP A 3 25.44 -9.74 5.26
CA ASP A 3 26.76 -9.67 5.91
C ASP A 3 26.67 -8.95 7.26
N ASP A 4 25.92 -7.84 7.32
CA ASP A 4 25.72 -6.95 8.47
C ASP A 4 25.24 -7.72 9.70
N PHE A 5 24.25 -8.60 9.50
CA PHE A 5 23.65 -9.40 10.57
C PHE A 5 24.53 -10.60 10.97
N LEU A 6 25.29 -11.17 10.02
CA LEU A 6 26.33 -12.15 10.35
C LEU A 6 27.44 -11.52 11.22
N GLU A 7 27.83 -10.28 10.93
CA GLU A 7 28.82 -9.54 11.72
C GLU A 7 28.29 -9.15 13.11
N LEU A 8 27.01 -8.75 13.22
CA LEU A 8 26.35 -8.52 14.52
C LEU A 8 26.36 -9.77 15.41
N LYS A 9 26.16 -10.97 14.84
CA LYS A 9 26.33 -12.24 15.59
C LYS A 9 27.74 -12.43 16.13
N THR A 10 28.78 -12.06 15.39
CA THR A 10 30.16 -12.21 15.88
C THR A 10 30.51 -11.25 17.03
N VAL A 11 29.74 -10.17 17.21
CA VAL A 11 29.84 -9.27 18.38
C VAL A 11 28.91 -9.70 19.54
N ASN A 12 27.88 -10.54 19.27
CA ASN A 12 26.85 -10.97 20.23
C ASN A 12 27.42 -11.45 21.57
N SER A 13 28.36 -12.41 21.59
CA SER A 13 28.91 -12.96 22.85
C SER A 13 29.46 -11.87 23.76
N TRP A 14 30.33 -11.01 23.21
CA TRP A 14 30.94 -9.92 23.95
C TRP A 14 29.90 -8.89 24.42
N LEU A 15 28.97 -8.51 23.55
CA LEU A 15 27.93 -7.54 23.87
C LEU A 15 26.95 -8.07 24.93
N LEU A 16 26.59 -9.34 24.87
CA LEU A 16 25.76 -10.05 25.85
C LEU A 16 26.48 -10.17 27.20
N ASP A 17 27.77 -10.49 27.21
CA ASP A 17 28.58 -10.50 28.43
C ASP A 17 28.63 -9.11 29.09
N ARG A 18 28.72 -8.04 28.29
CA ARG A 18 28.64 -6.64 28.77
C ARG A 18 27.26 -6.23 29.26
N VAL A 19 26.20 -6.57 28.52
CA VAL A 19 24.81 -6.26 28.92
C VAL A 19 24.43 -7.04 30.18
N THR A 20 24.86 -8.29 30.32
CA THR A 20 24.60 -9.08 31.53
C THR A 20 25.41 -8.60 32.74
N ALA A 21 26.63 -8.08 32.54
CA ALA A 21 27.42 -7.43 33.59
C ALA A 21 26.78 -6.15 34.17
N ARG A 22 25.74 -5.57 33.52
CA ARG A 22 24.91 -4.49 34.09
C ARG A 22 24.12 -4.93 35.32
N PHE A 23 23.80 -6.22 35.39
CA PHE A 23 22.88 -6.81 36.36
C PHE A 23 23.67 -7.79 37.25
N PRO A 24 24.34 -7.32 38.32
CA PRO A 24 25.16 -8.18 39.18
C PRO A 24 24.35 -9.31 39.84
N CYS A 25 23.06 -9.06 40.13
CA CYS A 25 22.10 -10.06 40.59
C CYS A 25 21.62 -11.05 39.49
N GLY A 26 22.26 -11.05 38.31
CA GLY A 26 21.82 -11.74 37.11
C GLY A 26 20.71 -11.01 36.34
N VAL A 27 20.62 -11.25 35.03
CA VAL A 27 19.44 -10.92 34.24
C VAL A 27 18.35 -11.93 34.58
N ARG A 28 17.29 -11.48 35.27
CA ARG A 28 16.15 -12.33 35.67
C ARG A 28 15.44 -12.97 34.48
N GLN A 29 15.35 -12.25 33.37
CA GLN A 29 14.53 -12.59 32.22
C GLN A 29 15.07 -11.87 30.98
N TYR A 30 15.25 -12.61 29.89
CA TYR A 30 15.57 -12.09 28.58
C TYR A 30 14.30 -12.15 27.72
N THR A 31 13.78 -10.98 27.32
CA THR A 31 12.68 -10.87 26.37
C THR A 31 13.25 -10.55 24.99
N MET A 32 12.90 -11.37 24.00
CA MET A 32 13.38 -11.31 22.63
C MET A 32 12.20 -11.11 21.69
N VAL A 33 12.32 -10.18 20.75
CA VAL A 33 11.31 -9.92 19.71
C VAL A 33 12.02 -9.80 18.38
N GLU A 34 11.81 -10.79 17.50
CA GLU A 34 12.25 -10.71 16.10
C GLU A 34 11.38 -9.68 15.37
N PHE A 35 11.95 -8.89 14.46
CA PHE A 35 11.21 -8.02 13.56
C PHE A 35 11.94 -7.91 12.22
N ASN A 36 11.16 -7.71 11.15
CA ASN A 36 11.56 -7.33 9.81
C ASN A 36 10.35 -6.70 9.11
N ASP A 37 10.39 -6.52 7.79
CA ASP A 37 9.18 -6.29 6.98
C ASP A 37 8.79 -7.60 6.26
N PRO A 38 7.55 -8.10 6.33
CA PRO A 38 6.39 -7.57 7.06
C PRO A 38 6.13 -8.25 8.43
N TYR A 39 7.08 -8.98 9.01
CA TYR A 39 6.85 -9.85 10.18
C TYR A 39 7.43 -9.30 11.48
N VAL A 40 6.69 -9.47 12.59
CA VAL A 40 7.08 -9.05 13.93
C VAL A 40 6.62 -10.10 14.95
N GLY A 41 7.51 -10.47 15.88
CA GLY A 41 7.36 -11.60 16.78
C GLY A 41 8.05 -12.87 16.26
N PRO A 42 7.84 -14.03 16.90
CA PRO A 42 7.10 -14.20 18.15
C PRO A 42 7.89 -13.61 19.31
N VAL A 43 7.20 -13.14 20.35
CA VAL A 43 7.87 -12.79 21.61
C VAL A 43 8.38 -14.08 22.24
N ARG A 44 9.68 -14.17 22.51
CA ARG A 44 10.28 -15.27 23.27
C ARG A 44 10.80 -14.75 24.59
N ILE A 45 10.67 -15.55 25.63
CA ILE A 45 11.05 -15.21 27.00
C ILE A 45 11.80 -16.41 27.57
N THR A 46 13.00 -16.19 28.09
CA THR A 46 13.78 -17.21 28.83
C THR A 46 14.51 -16.55 30.00
N GLU A 47 14.81 -17.33 31.03
CA GLU A 47 15.70 -16.94 32.15
C GLU A 47 17.16 -17.40 31.87
N SER A 48 17.36 -18.26 30.87
CA SER A 48 18.64 -18.87 30.54
C SER A 48 19.46 -17.99 29.59
N LYS A 49 20.59 -17.46 30.08
CA LYS A 49 21.60 -16.77 29.26
C LYS A 49 22.06 -17.63 28.07
N LYS A 50 22.10 -18.95 28.26
CA LYS A 50 22.50 -19.89 27.20
C LYS A 50 21.42 -19.99 26.12
N GLU A 51 20.15 -20.15 26.49
CA GLU A 51 19.06 -20.19 25.51
C GLU A 51 18.91 -18.89 24.75
N PHE A 52 19.10 -17.74 25.41
CA PHE A 52 19.18 -16.44 24.74
C PHE A 52 20.32 -16.41 23.70
N GLY A 53 21.51 -16.87 24.08
CA GLY A 53 22.67 -16.94 23.19
C GLY A 53 22.46 -17.89 22.02
N ASP A 54 22.00 -19.11 22.29
CA ASP A 54 21.68 -20.13 21.28
C ASP A 54 20.57 -19.62 20.33
N PHE A 55 19.54 -18.94 20.85
CA PHE A 55 18.49 -18.31 20.06
C PHE A 55 19.05 -17.19 19.16
N PHE A 56 19.79 -16.22 19.70
CA PHE A 56 20.38 -15.13 18.92
C PHE A 56 21.30 -15.67 17.82
N ASN A 57 22.08 -16.70 18.14
CA ASN A 57 22.93 -17.39 17.19
C ASN A 57 22.13 -18.20 16.14
N SER A 58 20.88 -18.59 16.43
CA SER A 58 19.97 -19.29 15.52
C SER A 58 19.20 -18.38 14.55
N LEU A 59 19.03 -17.09 14.86
CA LEU A 59 18.45 -16.09 13.95
C LEU A 59 19.15 -16.13 12.59
N VAL A 60 18.46 -15.93 11.47
CA VAL A 60 19.11 -15.93 10.14
C VAL A 60 18.81 -14.63 9.42
N ALA A 61 19.85 -14.05 8.79
CA ALA A 61 19.69 -12.92 7.88
C ALA A 61 18.87 -13.37 6.67
N THR A 62 17.59 -13.02 6.66
CA THR A 62 16.66 -13.35 5.59
C THR A 62 16.68 -12.19 4.60
N GLY A 63 17.18 -12.46 3.38
CA GLY A 63 17.55 -11.40 2.44
C GLY A 63 16.35 -10.64 1.88
N GLY A 64 16.06 -9.49 2.47
CA GLY A 64 15.23 -8.46 1.85
C GLY A 64 16.05 -7.50 0.97
N GLY A 65 15.33 -6.66 0.21
CA GLY A 65 15.76 -5.32 -0.19
C GLY A 65 14.91 -4.23 0.49
N ASP A 66 14.07 -4.64 1.44
CA ASP A 66 12.80 -4.05 1.85
C ASP A 66 12.98 -2.91 2.86
N CYS A 67 13.79 -1.94 2.50
CA CYS A 67 14.06 -0.76 3.30
C CYS A 67 12.82 0.17 3.28
N PRO A 68 12.12 0.45 4.40
CA PRO A 68 12.50 0.24 5.82
C PRO A 68 11.73 -0.85 6.60
N GLU A 69 12.09 -1.09 7.88
CA GLU A 69 11.58 -2.20 8.72
C GLU A 69 10.48 -1.85 9.74
N LEU A 70 9.75 -2.84 10.26
CA LEU A 70 8.70 -2.69 11.29
C LEU A 70 9.22 -2.60 12.75
N ALA A 71 10.29 -1.84 12.95
CA ALA A 71 11.00 -1.77 14.23
C ALA A 71 10.17 -1.20 15.40
N MET A 72 9.14 -0.36 15.15
CA MET A 72 8.33 0.21 16.23
C MET A 72 7.33 -0.80 16.79
N GLN A 73 6.74 -1.66 15.96
CA GLN A 73 5.90 -2.77 16.45
C GLN A 73 6.73 -3.81 17.23
N GLY A 74 7.97 -4.08 16.82
CA GLY A 74 8.90 -4.92 17.60
C GLY A 74 9.17 -4.33 18.98
N LEU A 75 9.42 -3.01 19.04
CA LEU A 75 9.67 -2.29 20.28
C LEU A 75 8.45 -2.20 21.21
N GLU A 76 7.24 -2.02 20.66
CA GLU A 76 6.00 -2.05 21.46
C GLU A 76 5.83 -3.41 22.14
N LEU A 77 6.00 -4.51 21.40
CA LEU A 77 5.93 -5.87 21.96
C LEU A 77 7.03 -6.14 23.00
N ALA A 78 8.25 -5.66 22.76
CA ALA A 78 9.34 -5.78 23.74
C ALA A 78 8.99 -5.05 25.04
N LEU A 79 8.48 -3.82 24.98
CA LEU A 79 8.05 -3.03 26.14
C LEU A 79 6.85 -3.65 26.88
N GLN A 80 5.90 -4.29 26.18
CA GLN A 80 4.75 -4.96 26.79
C GLN A 80 5.13 -6.25 27.54
N ASN A 81 6.21 -6.91 27.12
CA ASN A 81 6.60 -8.24 27.61
C ASN A 81 7.96 -8.24 28.36
N SER A 82 8.44 -7.06 28.76
CA SER A 82 9.62 -6.91 29.61
C SER A 82 9.21 -6.38 31.00
N PRO A 83 9.88 -6.79 32.09
CA PRO A 83 9.62 -6.23 33.42
C PRO A 83 9.85 -4.70 33.48
N PRO A 84 9.25 -3.98 34.45
CA PRO A 84 9.60 -2.59 34.70
C PRO A 84 11.10 -2.37 34.96
N SER A 85 11.62 -1.21 34.54
CA SER A 85 13.04 -0.84 34.54
C SER A 85 13.94 -1.74 33.70
N SER A 86 13.42 -2.42 32.69
CA SER A 86 14.22 -3.24 31.78
C SER A 86 15.16 -2.42 30.89
N PHE A 87 16.25 -3.06 30.46
CA PHE A 87 17.12 -2.56 29.40
C PHE A 87 16.71 -3.23 28.08
N ILE A 88 16.34 -2.43 27.09
CA ILE A 88 15.92 -2.88 25.76
C ILE A 88 16.96 -2.40 24.74
N LEU A 89 17.48 -3.34 23.95
CA LEU A 89 18.43 -3.07 22.88
C LEU A 89 17.78 -3.46 21.54
N VAL A 90 17.62 -2.47 20.66
CA VAL A 90 17.08 -2.63 19.31
C VAL A 90 18.25 -2.70 18.33
N LEU A 91 18.36 -3.80 17.59
CA LEU A 91 19.36 -4.01 16.54
C LEU A 91 18.67 -4.00 15.17
N THR A 92 19.17 -3.23 14.22
CA THR A 92 18.60 -3.13 12.85
C THR A 92 19.67 -2.62 11.87
N ASP A 93 19.51 -2.90 10.58
CA ASP A 93 20.27 -2.27 9.48
C ASP A 93 19.41 -1.29 8.65
N ALA A 94 18.26 -0.87 9.19
CA ALA A 94 17.25 -0.08 8.50
C ALA A 94 16.77 1.15 9.29
N SER A 95 15.94 1.97 8.63
CA SER A 95 15.05 2.94 9.29
C SER A 95 13.72 2.28 9.71
N ALA A 96 12.89 2.94 10.52
CA ALA A 96 11.58 2.41 10.92
C ALA A 96 10.47 2.81 9.91
N LYS A 97 9.94 1.85 9.16
CA LYS A 97 8.82 2.01 8.21
C LYS A 97 7.51 2.38 8.90
N ASP A 98 7.29 1.88 10.10
CA ASP A 98 6.04 2.04 10.84
C ASP A 98 5.93 3.32 11.68
N TYR A 99 6.92 4.21 11.60
CA TYR A 99 6.97 5.51 12.28
C TYR A 99 5.71 6.39 12.10
N TYR A 100 5.01 6.26 10.97
CA TYR A 100 3.82 7.06 10.65
C TYR A 100 2.54 6.60 11.38
N LYS A 101 2.57 5.46 12.08
CA LYS A 101 1.43 4.92 12.84
C LYS A 101 1.31 5.66 14.18
N THR A 102 0.72 6.85 14.21
CA THR A 102 0.64 7.72 15.41
C THR A 102 0.17 7.01 16.68
N THR A 103 -0.79 6.08 16.59
CA THR A 103 -1.29 5.30 17.74
C THR A 103 -0.20 4.42 18.37
N LEU A 104 0.58 3.72 17.54
CA LEU A 104 1.69 2.86 17.97
C LEU A 104 2.77 3.69 18.70
N ILE A 105 3.15 4.83 18.12
CA ILE A 105 4.13 5.74 18.71
C ILE A 105 3.65 6.30 20.06
N ASN A 106 2.37 6.65 20.19
CA ASN A 106 1.78 7.10 21.45
C ASN A 106 1.76 5.99 22.52
N ASN A 107 1.46 4.74 22.12
CA ASN A 107 1.54 3.59 23.03
C ASN A 107 2.96 3.38 23.55
N ILE A 108 3.97 3.44 22.67
CA ILE A 108 5.40 3.30 23.04
C ILE A 108 5.80 4.36 24.07
N TYR A 109 5.44 5.63 23.89
CA TYR A 109 5.72 6.67 24.90
C TYR A 109 5.00 6.43 26.23
N SER A 110 3.77 5.91 26.20
CA SER A 110 3.04 5.54 27.42
C SER A 110 3.70 4.36 28.15
N LEU A 111 4.16 3.34 27.42
CA LEU A 111 4.89 2.19 27.95
C LEU A 111 6.26 2.58 28.51
N ILE A 112 6.99 3.49 27.87
CA ILE A 112 8.23 4.07 28.41
C ILE A 112 7.96 4.76 29.75
N SER A 113 6.94 5.64 29.79
CA SER A 113 6.62 6.42 31.00
C SER A 113 6.13 5.57 32.17
N SER A 114 5.54 4.41 31.91
CA SER A 114 4.97 3.51 32.94
C SER A 114 5.95 2.44 33.38
N THR A 115 6.72 1.85 32.46
CA THR A 115 7.73 0.83 32.79
C THR A 115 9.04 1.43 33.29
N LYS A 116 9.38 2.67 32.91
CA LYS A 116 10.73 3.29 33.09
C LYS A 116 11.87 2.52 32.42
N SER A 117 11.57 1.71 31.40
CA SER A 117 12.58 0.94 30.66
C SER A 117 13.47 1.83 29.78
N GLN A 118 14.76 1.50 29.69
CA GLN A 118 15.72 2.24 28.87
C GLN A 118 15.89 1.59 27.49
N ILE A 119 15.79 2.37 26.40
CA ILE A 119 15.81 1.85 25.02
C ILE A 119 17.01 2.40 24.26
N PHE A 120 17.88 1.50 23.81
CA PHE A 120 19.06 1.81 23.02
C PHE A 120 18.91 1.23 21.62
N PHE A 121 19.35 1.97 20.61
CA PHE A 121 19.32 1.53 19.20
C PHE A 121 20.75 1.39 18.69
N LEU A 122 21.07 0.25 18.08
CA LEU A 122 22.28 0.03 17.29
C LEU A 122 21.87 -0.18 15.84
N VAL A 123 22.13 0.85 15.02
CA VAL A 123 21.71 0.92 13.62
C VAL A 123 22.95 0.71 12.74
N THR A 124 22.90 -0.26 11.82
CA THR A 124 24.06 -0.66 10.99
C THR A 124 23.98 -0.25 9.52
N GLY A 125 22.77 0.11 9.05
CA GLY A 125 22.49 0.62 7.71
C GLY A 125 21.41 1.71 7.73
N LEU A 126 21.00 2.22 6.57
CA LEU A 126 19.95 3.25 6.44
C LEU A 126 19.17 3.09 5.14
N CYS A 127 17.87 3.33 5.21
CA CYS A 127 16.95 3.22 4.08
C CYS A 127 16.71 4.53 3.32
N GLY A 128 17.14 5.64 3.89
CA GLY A 128 17.02 6.97 3.34
C GLY A 128 18.12 7.87 3.89
N THR A 129 17.80 9.11 4.18
CA THR A 129 18.71 10.02 4.88
C THR A 129 18.43 10.02 6.38
N MET A 130 19.45 10.32 7.18
CA MET A 130 19.32 10.50 8.63
C MET A 130 18.40 11.67 9.02
N SER A 131 18.05 12.54 8.05
CA SER A 131 17.06 13.62 8.14
C SER A 131 15.62 13.16 8.02
N ASP A 132 15.38 11.94 7.52
CA ASP A 132 14.04 11.44 7.25
C ASP A 132 13.34 10.94 8.53
N ARG A 133 12.00 10.99 8.52
CA ARG A 133 11.18 10.82 9.73
C ARG A 133 11.14 9.38 10.26
N ASP A 134 11.43 8.43 9.38
CA ASP A 134 11.65 7.00 9.64
C ASP A 134 12.92 6.73 10.47
N PHE A 135 13.95 7.59 10.37
CA PHE A 135 15.13 7.53 11.26
C PHE A 135 14.97 8.41 12.50
N LEU A 136 14.43 9.64 12.35
CA LEU A 136 14.30 10.58 13.47
C LEU A 136 13.44 10.03 14.63
N ILE A 137 12.53 9.09 14.37
CA ILE A 137 11.71 8.46 15.42
C ILE A 137 12.55 7.71 16.46
N TYR A 138 13.64 7.05 16.06
CA TYR A 138 14.54 6.34 16.98
C TYR A 138 15.17 7.30 18.00
N ARG A 139 15.60 8.48 17.54
CA ARG A 139 16.22 9.52 18.40
C ARG A 139 15.25 10.05 19.44
N ASN A 140 14.02 10.35 19.03
CA ASN A 140 12.96 10.85 19.91
C ASN A 140 12.61 9.82 21.01
N ILE A 141 12.56 8.53 20.65
CA ILE A 141 12.27 7.43 21.58
C ILE A 141 13.45 7.17 22.54
N ALA A 142 14.69 7.20 22.06
CA ALA A 142 15.89 7.07 22.89
C ALA A 142 15.97 8.22 23.93
N ALA A 143 15.76 9.47 23.49
CA ALA A 143 15.78 10.65 24.37
C ALA A 143 14.72 10.58 25.49
N ALA A 144 13.53 10.10 25.16
CA ALA A 144 12.42 9.90 26.10
C ALA A 144 12.65 8.74 27.09
N SER A 145 13.22 7.62 26.62
CA SER A 145 13.48 6.41 27.42
C SER A 145 14.81 6.42 28.20
N PHE A 146 15.60 7.48 28.08
CA PHE A 146 16.91 7.61 28.73
C PHE A 146 18.01 6.73 28.10
N GLY A 147 17.81 6.24 26.87
CA GLY A 147 18.85 5.57 26.09
C GLY A 147 19.47 6.45 25.00
N HIS A 148 20.15 5.80 24.05
CA HIS A 148 20.92 6.44 22.97
C HIS A 148 20.71 5.71 21.62
N VAL A 149 20.96 6.42 20.51
CA VAL A 149 21.05 5.84 19.16
C VAL A 149 22.52 5.85 18.74
N PHE A 150 23.05 4.68 18.37
CA PHE A 150 24.38 4.51 17.80
C PHE A 150 24.24 4.08 16.34
N GLN A 151 24.98 4.73 15.44
CA GLN A 151 25.11 4.25 14.07
C GLN A 151 26.55 3.78 13.80
N VAL A 152 26.67 2.55 13.34
CA VAL A 152 27.94 1.87 13.02
C VAL A 152 27.91 1.46 11.55
N SER A 153 29.06 1.34 10.87
CA SER A 153 29.10 0.95 9.46
C SER A 153 29.53 -0.51 9.29
N LEU A 154 28.91 -1.16 8.30
CA LEU A 154 29.18 -2.53 7.83
C LEU A 154 30.69 -2.86 7.81
N SER A 155 31.49 -2.05 7.10
CA SER A 155 32.92 -2.36 6.88
C SER A 155 33.78 -2.31 8.14
N ASP A 156 33.21 -1.92 9.27
CA ASP A 156 33.92 -1.55 10.48
C ASP A 156 33.58 -2.44 11.67
N LEU A 157 32.45 -3.16 11.60
CA LEU A 157 32.02 -4.09 12.63
C LEU A 157 32.97 -5.30 12.71
N ASN A 158 33.26 -5.94 11.57
CA ASN A 158 34.30 -6.95 11.34
C ASN A 158 35.68 -6.58 11.94
N LYS A 159 36.05 -5.29 11.96
CA LYS A 159 37.37 -4.81 12.40
C LYS A 159 37.52 -4.68 13.93
N VAL A 160 36.44 -4.79 14.68
CA VAL A 160 36.42 -4.74 16.15
C VAL A 160 36.75 -6.10 16.78
N ILE A 161 36.72 -7.17 15.97
CA ILE A 161 36.63 -8.56 16.44
C ILE A 161 38.00 -9.25 16.54
N ASP A 162 39.07 -8.69 15.95
CA ASP A 162 40.44 -9.22 16.04
C ASP A 162 41.10 -8.85 17.38
N PRO A 163 41.34 -9.81 18.31
CA PRO A 163 41.92 -9.51 19.62
C PRO A 163 43.37 -9.01 19.54
N CYS A 164 44.10 -9.34 18.48
CA CYS A 164 45.53 -9.02 18.34
C CYS A 164 45.80 -7.53 18.04
N ILE A 165 44.84 -6.80 17.46
CA ILE A 165 45.02 -5.37 17.11
C ILE A 165 45.15 -4.49 18.37
N THR A 166 44.56 -4.91 19.49
CA THR A 166 44.54 -4.22 20.79
C THR A 166 45.91 -3.80 21.34
N TYR A 167 47.01 -4.43 20.89
CA TYR A 167 48.32 -4.31 21.53
C TYR A 167 49.29 -3.31 20.87
N PHE A 168 49.03 -2.82 19.64
CA PHE A 168 50.14 -2.44 18.74
C PHE A 168 50.37 -0.95 18.44
N LEU A 169 49.39 -0.04 18.63
CA LEU A 169 49.46 1.32 18.05
C LEU A 169 49.37 2.49 19.05
N TYR A 170 50.38 2.61 19.91
CA TYR A 170 50.77 3.90 20.50
C TYR A 170 51.54 4.74 19.44
N GLY A 171 50.85 5.59 18.64
CA GLY A 171 51.56 6.40 17.64
C GLY A 171 50.76 7.46 16.86
N LEU A 172 51.01 8.74 17.19
CA LEU A 172 51.03 9.93 16.31
C LEU A 172 49.79 10.33 15.46
N SER A 173 48.97 11.20 16.07
CA SER A 173 48.58 12.55 15.56
C SER A 173 47.83 12.77 14.22
N SER A 174 46.61 13.32 14.39
CA SER A 174 46.06 14.55 13.74
C SER A 174 45.32 14.53 12.38
N HIS A 175 44.07 15.02 12.43
CA HIS A 175 43.30 15.77 11.39
C HIS A 175 42.70 14.98 10.20
N TYR A 176 41.52 15.28 9.64
CA TYR A 176 40.33 16.11 9.99
C TYR A 176 39.10 15.58 9.21
N LEU A 177 37.86 15.77 9.69
CA LEU A 177 36.61 15.43 8.96
C LEU A 177 35.48 16.48 9.19
N THR A 178 34.46 16.47 8.32
CA THR A 178 33.40 17.50 8.20
C THR A 178 32.00 17.04 8.65
N TYR A 179 31.12 18.01 8.95
CA TYR A 179 29.80 17.80 9.58
C TYR A 179 28.60 18.26 8.74
N ASP A 180 27.42 17.73 9.08
CA ASP A 180 26.11 18.23 8.65
C ASP A 180 25.18 18.43 9.86
N GLN A 181 24.11 19.23 9.71
CA GLN A 181 23.55 20.04 10.80
C GLN A 181 22.67 19.30 11.82
N LEU A 182 22.28 18.06 11.58
CA LEU A 182 21.14 17.42 12.26
C LEU A 182 21.48 16.50 13.47
N GLY A 183 22.71 16.55 14.00
CA GLY A 183 23.08 15.87 15.26
C GLY A 183 23.21 14.35 15.10
N LEU A 184 24.19 13.93 14.30
CA LEU A 184 24.28 12.58 13.73
C LEU A 184 25.72 12.09 13.68
N VAL A 185 25.95 10.89 14.22
CA VAL A 185 27.26 10.23 14.21
C VAL A 185 27.40 9.42 12.93
N LYS A 186 28.17 9.94 11.96
CA LYS A 186 28.43 9.25 10.68
C LYS A 186 29.91 8.90 10.56
N LEU A 187 30.21 7.61 10.55
CA LEU A 187 31.53 7.08 10.19
C LEU A 187 31.69 7.14 8.67
N VAL A 188 32.73 7.84 8.18
CA VAL A 188 32.98 8.05 6.75
C VAL A 188 34.26 7.32 6.35
N ASN A 189 34.09 6.20 5.64
CA ASN A 189 35.19 5.39 5.14
C ASN A 189 35.84 6.04 3.89
N LEU A 190 36.98 6.71 4.10
CA LEU A 190 37.91 7.08 3.03
C LEU A 190 39.13 6.13 3.08
N ARG A 191 39.64 5.76 1.91
CA ARG A 191 40.48 4.55 1.74
C ARG A 191 41.84 4.64 2.44
N SER A 192 42.05 3.75 3.42
CA SER A 192 43.35 3.29 3.97
C SER A 192 44.09 4.23 4.94
N PRO A 193 44.74 3.70 6.01
CA PRO A 193 44.28 2.70 6.98
C PRO A 193 44.34 3.22 8.46
N TYR A 194 44.12 2.34 9.45
CA TYR A 194 44.22 2.55 10.92
C TYR A 194 43.06 3.33 11.61
N HIS A 195 41.89 2.72 11.91
CA HIS A 195 41.54 1.80 13.02
C HIS A 195 41.17 2.38 14.42
N LEU A 196 41.31 3.67 14.73
CA LEU A 196 41.13 4.14 16.13
C LEU A 196 39.69 4.48 16.60
N SER A 197 38.74 4.77 15.71
CA SER A 197 37.42 5.32 16.09
C SER A 197 36.46 4.34 16.79
N TYR A 198 36.52 3.06 16.41
CA TYR A 198 35.47 2.09 16.77
C TYR A 198 35.51 1.65 18.23
N PHE A 199 36.73 1.51 18.77
CA PHE A 199 36.98 1.19 20.17
C PHE A 199 36.36 2.24 21.12
N GLN A 200 36.23 3.49 20.68
CA GLN A 200 35.72 4.59 21.50
C GLN A 200 34.19 4.56 21.68
N VAL A 201 33.44 4.13 20.65
CA VAL A 201 31.98 3.92 20.74
C VAL A 201 31.66 2.76 21.69
N PHE A 202 32.39 1.65 21.57
CA PHE A 202 32.21 0.50 22.45
C PHE A 202 32.65 0.78 23.91
N ASN A 203 33.68 1.60 24.15
CA ASN A 203 34.02 2.07 25.51
C ASN A 203 32.93 2.96 26.14
N TYR A 204 32.23 3.79 25.34
CA TYR A 204 31.08 4.57 25.83
C TYR A 204 29.93 3.63 26.23
N LEU A 205 29.61 2.66 25.37
CA LEU A 205 28.57 1.66 25.63
C LEU A 205 28.90 0.80 26.85
N ASP A 206 30.14 0.29 26.96
CA ASP A 206 30.64 -0.44 28.14
C ASP A 206 30.42 0.32 29.45
N PHE A 207 30.69 1.63 29.46
CA PHE A 207 30.51 2.47 30.65
C PHE A 207 29.03 2.63 31.03
N THR A 208 28.15 2.83 30.05
CA THR A 208 26.69 2.90 30.29
C THR A 208 26.11 1.55 30.69
N LEU A 209 26.67 0.45 30.18
CA LEU A 209 26.29 -0.90 30.59
C LEU A 209 26.78 -1.25 32.00
N SER A 210 27.98 -0.84 32.41
CA SER A 210 28.57 -1.27 33.70
C SER A 210 27.93 -0.66 34.97
N ARG A 211 26.70 -0.12 34.92
CA ARG A 211 26.08 0.64 36.02
C ARG A 211 24.61 0.27 36.26
N PRO A 212 24.21 -0.11 37.49
CA PRO A 212 22.81 -0.43 37.82
C PRO A 212 21.85 0.73 37.55
N SER A 213 20.66 0.42 37.00
CA SER A 213 19.60 1.41 36.71
C SER A 213 19.15 2.21 37.93
N ASN A 214 19.21 1.60 39.11
CA ASN A 214 18.71 2.17 40.36
C ASN A 214 19.80 2.96 41.12
N SER A 215 21.05 2.94 40.65
CA SER A 215 22.14 3.75 41.21
C SER A 215 22.32 5.10 40.50
N SER A 216 21.43 5.44 39.56
CA SER A 216 21.59 6.57 38.63
C SER A 216 20.32 7.42 38.49
N GLU A 217 20.43 8.73 38.61
CA GLU A 217 19.31 9.68 38.47
C GLU A 217 19.60 10.79 37.43
N ARG A 218 18.68 11.04 36.49
CA ARG A 218 18.81 12.05 35.44
C ARG A 218 18.46 13.44 35.98
N LEU A 219 19.50 14.20 36.36
CA LEU A 219 19.37 15.57 36.84
C LEU A 219 19.10 16.59 35.72
N PHE A 220 19.56 16.29 34.50
CA PHE A 220 19.41 17.21 33.37
C PHE A 220 19.29 16.49 32.03
N SER A 221 18.56 17.12 31.10
CA SER A 221 18.74 16.89 29.68
C SER A 221 18.11 18.02 28.86
N GLY A 222 18.67 18.31 27.70
CA GLY A 222 18.13 19.29 26.75
C GLY A 222 18.76 19.14 25.37
N GLU A 223 18.04 19.57 24.34
CA GLU A 223 18.58 19.74 22.99
C GLU A 223 18.92 21.19 22.71
N TYR A 224 20.03 21.40 22.01
CA TYR A 224 20.66 22.69 21.79
C TYR A 224 21.12 22.83 20.35
N THR A 225 20.85 23.98 19.73
CA THR A 225 21.26 24.26 18.35
C THR A 225 22.73 24.70 18.28
N ALA A 226 23.32 24.69 17.07
CA ALA A 226 24.71 25.10 16.87
C ALA A 226 24.97 26.53 17.38
N GLY A 227 26.04 26.72 18.16
CA GLY A 227 26.35 27.99 18.80
C GLY A 227 26.70 27.85 20.28
N ASN A 228 26.52 28.95 21.03
CA ASN A 228 26.83 29.04 22.46
C ASN A 228 25.56 28.89 23.29
N ASN A 229 25.52 27.85 24.10
CA ASN A 229 24.34 27.38 24.82
C ASN A 229 24.62 27.26 26.32
N SER A 230 23.57 27.29 27.13
CA SER A 230 23.67 27.06 28.57
C SER A 230 22.44 26.36 29.13
N GLY A 231 22.63 25.58 30.19
CA GLY A 231 21.58 24.94 30.96
C GLY A 231 21.92 24.96 32.45
N THR A 232 20.90 24.91 33.30
CA THR A 232 21.05 24.79 34.75
C THR A 232 20.31 23.56 35.25
N PHE A 233 20.87 22.90 36.26
CA PHE A 233 20.27 21.72 36.88
C PHE A 233 20.55 21.67 38.39
N PRO A 234 19.61 21.14 39.20
CA PRO A 234 19.83 20.94 40.62
C PRO A 234 20.66 19.68 40.88
N VAL A 235 21.50 19.72 41.91
CA VAL A 235 22.05 18.56 42.61
C VAL A 235 21.54 18.64 44.05
N ALA A 236 20.64 17.72 44.42
CA ALA A 236 19.95 17.72 45.71
C ALA A 236 20.31 16.54 46.63
N ASP A 237 21.05 15.55 46.12
CA ASP A 237 21.38 14.30 46.81
C ASP A 237 22.90 14.04 46.81
N ASN A 238 23.34 13.19 47.74
CA ASN A 238 24.76 12.86 47.96
C ASN A 238 25.31 11.88 46.91
N TYR A 239 25.31 12.28 45.64
CA TYR A 239 25.95 11.50 44.58
C TYR A 239 27.48 11.42 44.78
N THR A 240 28.05 10.24 44.56
CA THR A 240 29.50 10.00 44.51
C THR A 240 30.11 10.52 43.22
N SER A 241 29.31 10.64 42.14
CA SER A 241 29.72 11.28 40.90
C SER A 241 28.54 11.77 40.06
N LEU A 242 28.78 12.77 39.21
CA LEU A 242 27.95 13.09 38.06
C LEU A 242 28.68 12.64 36.79
N ILE A 243 27.95 12.06 35.85
CA ILE A 243 28.39 11.85 34.47
C ILE A 243 27.59 12.77 33.54
N ILE A 244 28.30 13.42 32.62
CA ILE A 244 27.76 14.34 31.61
C ILE A 244 28.03 13.72 30.25
N THR A 245 26.99 13.45 29.46
CA THR A 245 27.10 12.88 28.10
C THR A 245 26.45 13.77 27.05
N THR A 246 27.01 13.72 25.84
CA THR A 246 26.76 14.65 24.74
C THR A 246 27.01 13.94 23.41
N ASP A 247 26.31 14.31 22.32
CA ASP A 247 26.22 13.55 21.06
C ASP A 247 26.74 14.28 19.79
N GLY A 248 27.63 15.27 19.94
CA GLY A 248 28.24 15.95 18.81
C GLY A 248 29.40 16.87 19.16
N VAL A 249 29.79 17.73 18.21
CA VAL A 249 31.04 18.52 18.29
C VAL A 249 30.93 19.63 19.32
N ILE A 250 31.55 19.42 20.48
CA ILE A 250 31.76 20.45 21.50
C ILE A 250 33.16 21.05 21.32
N TYR A 251 33.22 22.33 20.96
CA TYR A 251 34.45 23.09 20.89
C TYR A 251 34.93 23.52 22.29
N SER A 252 34.00 23.79 23.21
CA SER A 252 34.29 23.94 24.63
C SER A 252 33.08 23.61 25.49
N ILE A 253 33.32 22.96 26.62
CA ILE A 253 32.36 22.78 27.72
C ILE A 253 32.96 23.40 28.98
N ARG A 254 32.13 24.06 29.76
CA ARG A 254 32.41 24.46 31.14
C ARG A 254 31.26 24.03 32.04
N VAL A 255 31.61 23.56 33.22
CA VAL A 255 30.66 23.17 34.25
C VAL A 255 31.02 23.96 35.50
N LEU A 256 30.11 24.85 35.88
CA LEU A 256 30.23 25.72 37.03
C LEU A 256 29.44 25.10 38.18
N GLY A 257 30.11 24.88 39.31
CA GLY A 257 29.47 24.44 40.55
C GLY A 257 28.63 25.55 41.19
N PRO A 258 27.99 25.27 42.35
CA PRO A 258 27.08 26.20 43.03
C PRO A 258 27.68 27.57 43.39
N GLU A 259 28.99 27.64 43.61
CA GLU A 259 29.73 28.88 43.88
C GLU A 259 30.29 29.57 42.62
N SER A 260 29.84 29.17 41.42
CA SER A 260 30.38 29.59 40.11
C SER A 260 31.85 29.21 39.86
N ILE A 261 32.43 28.34 40.71
CA ILE A 261 33.78 27.80 40.53
C ILE A 261 33.79 26.84 39.33
N GLU A 262 34.68 27.08 38.37
CA GLU A 262 34.89 26.24 37.19
C GLU A 262 35.73 25.00 37.56
N LEU A 263 35.14 23.81 37.38
CA LEU A 263 35.78 22.55 37.75
C LEU A 263 36.60 21.97 36.59
N GLN A 264 37.77 21.41 36.93
CA GLN A 264 38.61 20.64 36.00
C GLN A 264 37.91 19.32 35.64
N LEU A 265 37.11 19.35 34.58
CA LEU A 265 36.38 18.18 34.08
C LEU A 265 37.34 17.07 33.67
N LYS A 266 37.24 15.90 34.33
CA LYS A 266 37.93 14.70 33.86
C LYS A 266 37.22 14.17 32.63
N LYS A 267 37.69 14.60 31.45
CA LYS A 267 37.38 14.02 30.13
C LYS A 267 37.68 12.51 30.18
N ILE A 268 36.67 11.65 30.10
CA ILE A 268 36.87 10.19 30.03
C ILE A 268 37.06 9.78 28.56
N ILE A 269 36.13 10.17 27.71
CA ILE A 269 36.13 10.01 26.25
C ILE A 269 35.61 11.33 25.68
N SER A 270 36.19 11.86 24.61
CA SER A 270 35.64 13.06 23.97
C SER A 270 36.27 13.28 22.61
N GLU A 271 35.42 13.09 21.60
CA GLU A 271 35.72 13.18 20.17
C GLU A 271 34.64 14.03 19.49
N THR A 272 34.69 14.16 18.17
CA THR A 272 33.74 14.99 17.41
C THR A 272 32.29 14.47 17.47
N TRP A 273 32.08 13.19 17.75
CA TRP A 273 30.77 12.52 17.76
C TRP A 273 30.03 12.60 19.10
N GLY A 274 30.68 13.12 20.13
CA GLY A 274 30.17 13.08 21.48
C GLY A 274 31.28 13.01 22.52
N SER A 275 30.93 13.36 23.76
CA SER A 275 31.89 13.51 24.85
C SER A 275 31.27 13.16 26.19
N MET A 276 32.05 12.43 27.01
CA MET A 276 31.74 12.01 28.37
C MET A 276 32.72 12.64 29.36
N TYR A 277 32.16 13.33 30.36
CA TYR A 277 32.91 13.96 31.44
C TYR A 277 32.37 13.46 32.79
N VAL A 278 33.26 13.30 33.77
CA VAL A 278 32.87 12.97 35.15
C VAL A 278 33.27 14.07 36.13
N VAL A 279 32.38 14.32 37.08
CA VAL A 279 32.61 15.15 38.28
C VAL A 279 32.44 14.23 39.48
N TYR A 280 33.52 13.95 40.22
CA TYR A 280 33.43 13.18 41.46
C TYR A 280 33.03 14.06 42.64
N ASN A 281 32.24 13.51 43.57
CA ASN A 281 31.74 14.18 44.77
C ASN A 281 31.15 15.59 44.52
N PRO A 282 30.12 15.74 43.65
CA PRO A 282 29.43 17.00 43.44
C PRO A 282 28.89 17.61 44.73
N GLY A 283 29.19 18.89 44.97
CA GLY A 283 28.51 19.68 46.01
C GLY A 283 27.04 19.98 45.67
N HIS A 284 26.21 20.06 46.71
CA HIS A 284 24.79 20.39 46.63
C HIS A 284 24.54 21.81 46.10
N GLY A 285 23.52 21.99 45.26
CA GLY A 285 23.08 23.30 44.78
C GLY A 285 22.72 23.31 43.30
N ILE A 286 22.71 24.50 42.69
CA ILE A 286 22.41 24.68 41.27
C ILE A 286 23.72 24.68 40.49
N TRP A 287 23.83 23.76 39.53
CA TRP A 287 24.96 23.63 38.62
C TRP A 287 24.62 24.25 37.27
N THR A 288 25.62 24.85 36.61
CA THR A 288 25.46 25.44 35.28
C THR A 288 26.40 24.78 34.29
N ILE A 289 25.83 24.23 33.21
CA ILE A 289 26.59 23.77 32.04
C ILE A 289 26.56 24.85 30.96
N ILE A 290 27.74 25.20 30.43
CA ILE A 290 27.92 26.14 29.33
C ILE A 290 28.68 25.41 28.23
N ILE A 291 28.16 25.44 27.00
CA ILE A 291 28.64 24.64 25.88
C ILE A 291 28.65 25.44 24.59
N TYR A 292 29.82 25.47 23.93
CA TYR A 292 29.97 25.98 22.58
C TYR A 292 30.10 24.81 21.60
N ALA A 293 29.12 24.65 20.71
CA ALA A 293 28.96 23.49 19.84
C ALA A 293 28.88 23.86 18.35
N GLY A 294 29.43 23.00 17.49
CA GLY A 294 29.48 23.20 16.03
C GLY A 294 28.23 22.73 15.27
N SER A 295 27.39 21.92 15.91
CA SER A 295 26.15 21.34 15.36
C SER A 295 25.02 21.44 16.39
N GLN A 296 23.79 21.04 16.02
CA GLN A 296 22.81 20.66 17.03
C GLN A 296 23.34 19.47 17.85
N ILE A 297 23.15 19.50 19.16
CA ILE A 297 23.54 18.47 20.12
C ILE A 297 22.45 18.27 21.20
N SER A 298 22.30 17.04 21.68
CA SER A 298 21.65 16.74 22.96
C SER A 298 22.68 16.64 24.08
N ILE A 299 22.25 17.02 25.28
CA ILE A 299 22.99 16.88 26.54
C ILE A 299 22.16 16.08 27.54
N ARG A 300 22.86 15.31 28.37
CA ARG A 300 22.33 14.51 29.49
C ARG A 300 23.29 14.62 30.68
N VAL A 301 22.75 14.77 31.89
CA VAL A 301 23.53 14.69 33.14
C VAL A 301 22.84 13.74 34.10
N GLU A 302 23.61 12.79 34.62
CA GLU A 302 23.15 11.72 35.50
C GLU A 302 24.03 11.66 36.76
N GLY A 303 23.42 11.64 37.94
CA GLY A 303 24.08 11.53 39.25
C GLY A 303 24.04 10.09 39.78
N PHE A 304 25.12 9.63 40.42
CA PHE A 304 25.32 8.24 40.82
C PHE A 304 25.69 8.04 42.29
N THR A 305 25.20 6.98 42.94
CA THR A 305 25.53 6.58 44.34
C THR A 305 26.13 5.16 44.40
N ALA A 306 26.83 4.81 45.49
CA ALA A 306 27.48 3.50 45.68
C ALA A 306 27.54 3.05 47.16
N THR A 307 27.65 1.74 47.40
CA THR A 307 27.43 1.01 48.69
C THR A 307 28.13 -0.38 48.63
N ALA A 308 28.35 -1.15 49.71
CA ALA A 308 28.28 -0.90 51.17
C ALA A 308 29.44 -1.66 51.89
N ASP A 309 29.15 -2.47 52.93
CA ASP A 309 30.11 -3.18 53.81
C ASP A 309 29.63 -4.63 54.12
N CYS A 310 30.51 -5.56 54.52
CA CYS A 310 30.24 -7.01 54.61
C CYS A 310 29.42 -7.45 55.83
N SER A 311 29.23 -6.61 56.85
CA SER A 311 28.71 -7.04 58.15
C SER A 311 27.21 -7.34 58.21
N GLU A 312 26.47 -7.09 57.12
CA GLU A 312 25.00 -7.15 57.08
C GLU A 312 24.42 -8.38 56.33
N CYS A 313 25.25 -9.24 55.70
CA CYS A 313 24.74 -10.38 54.91
C CYS A 313 23.92 -11.41 55.71
N HIS A 314 23.01 -12.10 55.02
CA HIS A 314 22.12 -13.14 55.57
C HIS A 314 22.87 -14.39 56.08
N PRO A 315 22.35 -15.14 57.08
CA PRO A 315 22.97 -16.39 57.54
C PRO A 315 23.10 -17.48 56.47
N ASN A 316 22.24 -17.47 55.45
CA ASN A 316 22.31 -18.33 54.25
C ASN A 316 22.97 -17.63 53.05
N ALA A 317 23.90 -16.71 53.29
CA ALA A 317 24.69 -16.03 52.27
C ALA A 317 26.22 -16.20 52.46
N THR A 318 26.97 -15.65 51.51
CA THR A 318 28.44 -15.50 51.48
C THR A 318 28.78 -14.06 51.10
N CYS A 319 29.85 -13.50 51.65
CA CYS A 319 30.31 -12.14 51.33
C CYS A 319 31.65 -12.19 50.57
N GLU A 320 31.79 -11.40 49.50
CA GLU A 320 33.06 -11.20 48.80
C GLU A 320 33.35 -9.71 48.60
N GLU A 321 34.63 -9.33 48.71
CA GLU A 321 35.11 -7.95 48.55
C GLU A 321 35.81 -7.77 47.20
N SER A 322 35.53 -6.67 46.48
CA SER A 322 36.31 -6.30 45.29
C SER A 322 36.28 -4.80 44.98
N PHE A 323 37.46 -4.24 44.71
CA PHE A 323 37.70 -2.86 44.27
C PHE A 323 37.05 -1.74 45.12
N GLY A 324 36.77 -1.99 46.40
CA GLY A 324 36.13 -1.03 47.31
C GLY A 324 34.59 -1.08 47.31
N SER A 325 34.01 -2.13 46.75
CA SER A 325 32.61 -2.53 46.90
C SER A 325 32.50 -3.95 47.45
N VAL A 326 31.36 -4.25 48.06
CA VAL A 326 31.07 -5.53 48.72
C VAL A 326 29.84 -6.18 48.11
N GLU A 327 29.89 -7.48 47.86
CA GLU A 327 28.78 -8.29 47.34
C GLU A 327 28.38 -9.38 48.34
N CYS A 328 27.14 -9.33 48.84
CA CYS A 328 26.49 -10.44 49.53
C CYS A 328 25.75 -11.31 48.51
N ARG A 329 25.91 -12.64 48.57
CA ARG A 329 25.30 -13.62 47.66
C ARG A 329 24.64 -14.75 48.45
N CYS A 330 23.37 -15.08 48.17
CA CYS A 330 22.72 -16.24 48.77
C CYS A 330 23.41 -17.55 48.35
N ARG A 331 23.45 -18.53 49.26
CA ARG A 331 24.01 -19.86 49.01
C ARG A 331 23.08 -20.69 48.13
N ASP A 332 23.65 -21.67 47.44
CA ASP A 332 22.91 -22.63 46.61
C ASP A 332 21.74 -23.26 47.38
N GLY A 333 20.59 -23.39 46.72
CA GLY A 333 19.30 -23.76 47.33
C GLY A 333 18.49 -22.58 47.90
N PHE A 334 19.05 -21.36 47.93
CA PHE A 334 18.38 -20.17 48.47
C PHE A 334 18.44 -18.97 47.51
N ILE A 335 17.32 -18.25 47.37
CA ILE A 335 17.18 -17.06 46.51
C ILE A 335 16.96 -15.80 47.35
N GLY A 336 17.51 -14.67 46.90
CA GLY A 336 17.40 -13.40 47.61
C GLY A 336 18.41 -12.36 47.14
N ASP A 337 18.56 -11.31 47.93
CA ASP A 337 19.50 -10.19 47.68
C ASP A 337 20.84 -10.34 48.43
N GLY A 338 21.04 -11.47 49.14
CA GLY A 338 22.20 -11.73 49.98
C GLY A 338 22.07 -11.19 51.41
N PHE A 339 21.08 -10.34 51.70
CA PHE A 339 20.75 -9.79 53.04
C PHE A 339 19.48 -10.45 53.61
N THR A 340 18.57 -10.85 52.73
CA THR A 340 17.43 -11.76 52.97
C THR A 340 17.51 -12.90 51.96
N CYS A 341 17.53 -14.16 52.40
CA CYS A 341 17.46 -15.33 51.49
C CYS A 341 16.34 -16.28 51.91
N SER A 342 15.44 -16.60 50.98
CA SER A 342 14.38 -17.59 51.12
C SER A 342 14.72 -18.92 50.43
N ASP A 343 14.09 -19.99 50.87
CA ASP A 343 14.12 -21.32 50.25
C ASP A 343 13.69 -21.26 48.77
N ILE A 344 14.33 -22.03 47.89
CA ILE A 344 13.88 -22.21 46.50
C ILE A 344 13.03 -23.48 46.43
N ASP A 345 11.77 -23.38 46.02
CA ASP A 345 11.01 -24.57 45.64
C ASP A 345 11.46 -25.04 44.25
N GLU A 346 12.42 -25.95 44.21
CA GLU A 346 13.03 -26.38 42.95
C GLU A 346 12.07 -27.27 42.11
N CYS A 347 10.92 -27.66 42.67
CA CYS A 347 9.88 -28.42 41.99
C CYS A 347 8.72 -27.55 41.49
N ALA A 348 8.64 -26.27 41.87
CA ALA A 348 7.69 -25.32 41.30
C ALA A 348 7.94 -25.08 39.79
N TYR A 349 9.17 -25.27 39.32
CA TYR A 349 9.60 -25.09 37.93
C TYR A 349 10.45 -26.27 37.45
N SER A 350 10.42 -26.57 36.15
CA SER A 350 11.07 -27.78 35.59
C SER A 350 12.56 -27.63 35.28
N TRP A 351 13.12 -26.43 35.42
CA TRP A 351 14.54 -26.12 35.17
C TRP A 351 15.37 -25.92 36.45
N THR A 352 14.72 -25.73 37.60
CA THR A 352 15.37 -25.60 38.91
C THR A 352 15.79 -26.95 39.49
N ASN A 353 15.17 -28.05 39.04
CA ASN A 353 15.55 -29.41 39.39
C ASN A 353 16.14 -30.17 38.18
N ASN A 354 16.99 -31.16 38.45
CA ASN A 354 17.52 -32.09 37.46
C ASN A 354 16.76 -33.43 37.46
N CYS A 355 15.46 -33.42 37.74
CA CYS A 355 14.59 -34.59 37.58
C CYS A 355 14.23 -34.80 36.11
N SER A 356 15.25 -34.92 35.25
CA SER A 356 15.10 -35.13 33.81
C SER A 356 14.16 -36.32 33.56
N TYR A 357 12.97 -36.07 33.02
CA TYR A 357 11.89 -37.04 32.77
C TYR A 357 11.33 -37.74 34.04
N GLY A 358 11.40 -37.07 35.19
CA GLY A 358 10.86 -37.51 36.48
C GLY A 358 9.91 -36.51 37.14
N ILE A 359 9.26 -36.96 38.20
CA ILE A 359 8.44 -36.19 39.13
C ILE A 359 9.35 -35.69 40.25
N CYS A 360 9.31 -34.38 40.52
CA CYS A 360 10.10 -33.71 41.55
C CYS A 360 9.32 -33.62 42.88
N GLN A 361 10.02 -33.72 44.02
CA GLN A 361 9.48 -33.45 45.35
C GLN A 361 10.45 -32.58 46.18
N ASN A 362 9.97 -31.41 46.61
CA ASN A 362 10.79 -30.34 47.21
C ASN A 362 11.11 -30.58 48.69
N THR A 363 12.27 -30.07 49.15
CA THR A 363 12.72 -30.05 50.55
C THR A 363 13.47 -28.75 50.84
N PHE A 364 13.75 -28.44 52.11
CA PHE A 364 14.37 -27.15 52.47
C PHE A 364 15.84 -27.08 52.02
N GLY A 365 16.11 -26.28 50.98
CA GLY A 365 17.41 -26.11 50.31
C GLY A 365 17.79 -27.23 49.33
N SER A 366 16.87 -28.10 48.92
CA SER A 366 17.12 -29.14 47.89
C SER A 366 15.87 -29.93 47.48
N TYR A 367 15.96 -30.78 46.45
CA TYR A 367 14.84 -31.59 45.95
C TYR A 367 15.19 -33.08 45.78
N THR A 368 14.17 -33.89 45.47
CA THR A 368 14.26 -35.32 45.17
C THR A 368 13.45 -35.69 43.92
N CYS A 369 13.77 -36.82 43.28
CA CYS A 369 13.22 -37.22 41.97
C CYS A 369 12.72 -38.68 41.94
N GLY A 370 11.66 -38.96 41.15
CA GLY A 370 11.20 -40.32 40.84
C GLY A 370 10.64 -40.43 39.41
N CYS A 371 10.82 -41.57 38.72
CA CYS A 371 10.60 -41.65 37.27
C CYS A 371 9.18 -42.03 36.83
N GLN A 372 8.81 -41.57 35.62
CA GLN A 372 7.58 -41.99 34.94
C GLN A 372 7.72 -43.38 34.27
N SER A 373 6.60 -43.98 33.87
CA SER A 373 6.61 -45.24 33.10
C SER A 373 7.28 -45.03 31.73
N GLY A 374 8.03 -46.04 31.26
CA GLY A 374 8.93 -45.91 30.10
C GLY A 374 10.35 -45.46 30.46
N PHE A 375 10.59 -45.06 31.71
CA PHE A 375 11.90 -44.60 32.20
C PHE A 375 12.37 -45.35 33.44
N THR A 376 13.68 -45.27 33.72
CA THR A 376 14.27 -45.80 34.97
C THR A 376 15.29 -44.83 35.57
N LEU A 377 15.42 -44.80 36.90
CA LEU A 377 16.24 -43.80 37.60
C LEU A 377 17.72 -44.22 37.59
N SER A 378 18.58 -43.34 37.06
CA SER A 378 20.03 -43.54 37.01
C SER A 378 20.75 -42.26 37.45
N GLY A 379 21.02 -42.15 38.75
CA GLY A 379 21.44 -40.89 39.37
C GLY A 379 20.22 -40.01 39.67
N SER A 380 20.28 -38.72 39.33
CA SER A 380 19.12 -37.81 39.40
C SER A 380 18.20 -37.89 38.18
N ALA A 381 18.70 -38.41 37.05
CA ALA A 381 17.99 -38.43 35.77
C ALA A 381 17.24 -39.74 35.53
N CYS A 382 16.10 -39.63 34.85
CA CYS A 382 15.34 -40.77 34.35
C CYS A 382 15.77 -41.06 32.90
N ILE A 383 16.40 -42.21 32.69
CA ILE A 383 16.88 -42.67 31.38
C ILE A 383 15.84 -43.55 30.70
N ASP A 384 15.78 -43.44 29.37
CA ASP A 384 14.89 -44.20 28.49
C ASP A 384 15.05 -45.72 28.66
N VAL A 385 13.92 -46.44 28.80
CA VAL A 385 13.92 -47.91 28.85
C VAL A 385 13.61 -48.44 27.45
N ASN A 386 14.66 -48.56 26.62
CA ASN A 386 14.52 -49.05 25.26
C ASN A 386 13.82 -50.42 25.21
N GLU A 387 12.55 -50.46 24.81
CA GLU A 387 11.77 -51.70 24.78
C GLU A 387 12.12 -52.57 23.56
N CYS A 388 12.61 -51.97 22.47
CA CYS A 388 12.93 -52.72 21.26
C CYS A 388 14.04 -53.77 21.46
N VAL A 389 15.00 -53.52 22.37
CA VAL A 389 16.05 -54.48 22.76
C VAL A 389 15.65 -55.43 23.89
N ARG A 390 14.40 -55.34 24.38
CA ARG A 390 13.90 -56.08 25.54
C ARG A 390 12.67 -56.92 25.16
N PRO A 391 12.84 -58.22 24.82
CA PRO A 391 11.76 -59.07 24.34
C PRO A 391 10.54 -59.19 25.28
N GLU A 392 10.72 -58.91 26.57
CA GLU A 392 9.67 -58.89 27.58
C GLU A 392 8.83 -57.59 27.61
N LEU A 393 9.28 -56.52 26.94
CA LEU A 393 8.60 -55.22 26.85
C LEU A 393 8.11 -54.89 25.44
N ASN A 394 8.77 -55.41 24.39
CA ASN A 394 8.41 -55.22 22.99
C ASN A 394 7.06 -55.89 22.66
N ARG A 395 6.04 -55.11 22.30
CA ARG A 395 4.70 -55.56 21.90
C ARG A 395 4.39 -55.29 20.42
N CYS A 396 5.39 -55.00 19.59
CA CYS A 396 5.16 -54.84 18.15
C CYS A 396 4.54 -56.10 17.55
N HIS A 397 3.82 -55.93 16.44
CA HIS A 397 3.36 -57.07 15.66
C HIS A 397 4.55 -57.96 15.29
N SER A 398 4.37 -59.29 15.29
CA SER A 398 5.46 -60.28 15.07
C SER A 398 6.24 -60.13 13.76
N SER A 399 5.74 -59.33 12.81
CA SER A 399 6.37 -59.01 11.52
C SER A 399 6.75 -57.53 11.36
N ALA A 400 6.47 -56.68 12.35
CA ALA A 400 6.79 -55.25 12.32
C ALA A 400 8.21 -54.98 12.85
N SER A 401 8.84 -53.92 12.34
CA SER A 401 10.13 -53.44 12.85
C SER A 401 9.90 -52.49 14.03
N CYS A 402 10.48 -52.80 15.18
CA CYS A 402 10.46 -51.91 16.35
C CYS A 402 11.47 -50.77 16.16
N ILE A 403 11.05 -49.53 16.39
CA ILE A 403 11.90 -48.33 16.39
C ILE A 403 11.75 -47.65 17.74
N ASN A 404 12.85 -47.59 18.48
CA ASN A 404 12.88 -46.96 19.79
C ASN A 404 12.94 -45.43 19.67
N TYR A 405 12.09 -44.74 20.41
CA TYR A 405 12.18 -43.29 20.61
C TYR A 405 12.39 -43.01 22.11
N TYR A 406 12.39 -41.74 22.50
CA TYR A 406 12.71 -41.36 23.87
C TYR A 406 11.44 -41.36 24.74
N GLY A 407 11.33 -42.32 25.66
CA GLY A 407 10.19 -42.54 26.55
C GLY A 407 9.08 -43.44 25.99
N TYR A 408 9.26 -43.96 24.78
CA TYR A 408 8.33 -44.89 24.12
C TYR A 408 8.99 -45.49 22.86
N TYR A 409 8.45 -46.60 22.37
CA TYR A 409 8.78 -47.17 21.07
C TYR A 409 7.60 -47.06 20.10
N SER A 410 7.92 -47.06 18.81
CA SER A 410 6.96 -47.29 17.73
C SER A 410 7.23 -48.61 17.03
N CYS A 411 6.27 -49.03 16.22
CA CYS A 411 6.37 -50.21 15.39
C CYS A 411 6.06 -49.82 13.95
N VAL A 412 6.77 -50.39 12.98
CA VAL A 412 6.58 -50.09 11.55
C VAL A 412 6.25 -51.36 10.79
N CYS A 413 5.09 -51.39 10.14
CA CYS A 413 4.66 -52.54 9.33
C CYS A 413 5.60 -52.77 8.13
N PRO A 414 5.87 -54.04 7.77
CA PRO A 414 6.78 -54.37 6.68
C PRO A 414 6.18 -54.03 5.30
N SER A 415 7.03 -53.88 4.29
CA SER A 415 6.63 -53.41 2.95
C SER A 415 5.56 -54.29 2.30
N GLY A 416 4.31 -53.82 2.32
CA GLY A 416 3.12 -54.56 1.89
C GLY A 416 2.00 -54.63 2.93
N TYR A 417 2.22 -54.06 4.11
CA TYR A 417 1.27 -54.00 5.19
C TYR A 417 1.08 -52.55 5.65
N PHE A 418 -0.09 -52.23 6.21
CA PHE A 418 -0.42 -50.95 6.82
C PHE A 418 -1.05 -51.17 8.22
N GLY A 419 -1.01 -50.14 9.07
CA GLY A 419 -1.49 -50.21 10.44
C GLY A 419 -0.67 -49.32 11.37
N ASP A 420 -0.82 -49.50 12.67
CA ASP A 420 -0.05 -48.82 13.72
C ASP A 420 1.27 -49.53 14.08
N GLY A 421 1.54 -50.68 13.46
CA GLY A 421 2.72 -51.52 13.71
C GLY A 421 2.59 -52.48 14.90
N PHE A 422 1.67 -52.21 15.82
CA PHE A 422 1.23 -53.18 16.83
C PHE A 422 0.22 -54.18 16.20
N HIS A 423 -0.52 -53.69 15.20
CA HIS A 423 -1.36 -54.41 14.27
C HIS A 423 -0.91 -54.05 12.83
N CYS A 424 -0.83 -55.04 11.95
CA CYS A 424 -0.45 -54.86 10.55
C CYS A 424 -1.38 -55.66 9.63
N GLU A 425 -2.22 -54.97 8.88
CA GLU A 425 -3.12 -55.51 7.86
C GLU A 425 -2.47 -55.42 6.48
N VAL A 426 -2.93 -56.20 5.49
CA VAL A 426 -2.33 -56.23 4.14
C VAL A 426 -2.74 -55.00 3.35
N ASP A 427 -1.80 -54.29 2.72
CA ASP A 427 -2.07 -53.10 1.92
C ASP A 427 -2.73 -53.45 0.58
N GLU A 428 -4.06 -53.47 0.53
CA GLU A 428 -4.83 -53.86 -0.66
C GLU A 428 -4.57 -52.90 -1.84
N CYS A 429 -4.29 -51.63 -1.53
CA CYS A 429 -3.95 -50.62 -2.54
C CYS A 429 -2.64 -50.91 -3.28
N ARG A 430 -1.73 -51.76 -2.74
CA ARG A 430 -0.41 -52.04 -3.34
C ARG A 430 -0.50 -52.61 -4.76
N ASN A 431 -1.54 -53.40 -5.05
CA ASN A 431 -1.73 -54.02 -6.36
C ASN A 431 -2.51 -53.13 -7.35
N GLY A 432 -2.75 -51.86 -7.01
CA GLY A 432 -3.47 -50.90 -7.86
C GLY A 432 -4.93 -51.28 -8.17
N PRO A 433 -5.75 -51.75 -7.19
CA PRO A 433 -7.08 -52.32 -7.45
C PRO A 433 -8.08 -51.31 -8.04
N CYS A 434 -7.82 -50.01 -7.90
CA CYS A 434 -8.63 -48.93 -8.46
C CYS A 434 -8.28 -48.58 -9.93
N GLY A 435 -7.28 -49.24 -10.51
CA GLY A 435 -6.72 -48.93 -11.83
C GLY A 435 -5.91 -47.63 -11.87
N LEU A 436 -5.27 -47.35 -13.02
CA LEU A 436 -4.38 -46.19 -13.19
C LEU A 436 -5.08 -44.83 -12.97
N GLY A 437 -6.41 -44.75 -13.10
CA GLY A 437 -7.16 -43.50 -13.12
C GLY A 437 -7.74 -43.01 -11.79
N ASN A 438 -7.66 -43.78 -10.69
CA ASN A 438 -8.40 -43.49 -9.46
C ASN A 438 -7.50 -43.58 -8.22
N GLU A 439 -7.76 -42.71 -7.23
CA GLU A 439 -7.08 -42.78 -5.95
C GLU A 439 -7.66 -43.91 -5.08
N CYS A 440 -6.77 -44.76 -4.55
CA CYS A 440 -7.10 -45.81 -3.59
C CYS A 440 -6.93 -45.29 -2.16
N LYS A 441 -8.00 -45.30 -1.36
CA LYS A 441 -8.04 -44.90 0.05
C LYS A 441 -8.31 -46.12 0.93
N LYS A 442 -7.38 -46.38 1.84
CA LYS A 442 -7.40 -47.52 2.76
C LYS A 442 -8.41 -47.29 3.90
N SER A 443 -8.95 -48.37 4.43
CA SER A 443 -9.84 -48.47 5.59
C SER A 443 -9.50 -49.76 6.34
N LEU A 444 -10.01 -49.97 7.56
CA LEU A 444 -9.79 -51.24 8.27
C LEU A 444 -10.37 -52.40 7.45
N GLY A 445 -9.52 -53.36 7.07
CA GLY A 445 -9.87 -54.51 6.23
C GLY A 445 -10.58 -54.20 4.90
N SER A 446 -10.40 -53.01 4.30
CA SER A 446 -11.09 -52.61 3.08
C SER A 446 -10.44 -51.43 2.36
N TYR A 447 -10.71 -51.26 1.06
CA TYR A 447 -10.29 -50.10 0.28
C TYR A 447 -11.47 -49.43 -0.43
N SER A 448 -11.32 -48.14 -0.72
CA SER A 448 -12.28 -47.36 -1.51
C SER A 448 -11.56 -46.63 -2.65
N CYS A 449 -12.21 -46.57 -3.82
CA CYS A 449 -11.67 -45.89 -4.99
C CYS A 449 -12.41 -44.56 -5.20
N SER A 450 -11.67 -43.45 -5.30
CA SER A 450 -12.24 -42.13 -5.62
C SER A 450 -11.55 -41.51 -6.83
N ASP A 451 -12.35 -41.04 -7.80
CA ASP A 451 -11.81 -40.27 -8.94
C ASP A 451 -11.52 -38.82 -8.49
N PRO A 452 -10.27 -38.34 -8.53
CA PRO A 452 -9.97 -36.95 -8.20
C PRO A 452 -10.56 -35.94 -9.20
N CYS A 453 -11.00 -36.35 -10.39
CA CYS A 453 -11.74 -35.49 -11.32
C CYS A 453 -13.15 -35.12 -10.80
N THR A 454 -13.71 -35.89 -9.87
CA THR A 454 -14.99 -35.55 -9.22
C THR A 454 -14.85 -35.18 -7.74
N ASN A 455 -13.76 -35.59 -7.09
CA ASN A 455 -13.46 -35.31 -5.68
C ASN A 455 -12.15 -34.52 -5.52
N HIS A 456 -12.23 -33.21 -5.77
CA HIS A 456 -11.14 -32.24 -5.58
C HIS A 456 -11.66 -30.91 -5.00
N THR A 457 -10.75 -30.14 -4.39
CA THR A 457 -11.00 -28.75 -3.98
C THR A 457 -10.62 -27.78 -5.10
N ILE A 458 -11.34 -26.67 -5.24
CA ILE A 458 -11.03 -25.63 -6.22
C ILE A 458 -10.04 -24.62 -5.63
N LEU A 459 -9.04 -24.23 -6.40
CA LEU A 459 -8.15 -23.10 -6.18
C LEU A 459 -8.41 -22.09 -7.31
N ASN A 460 -8.86 -20.88 -6.96
CA ASN A 460 -9.27 -19.85 -7.91
C ASN A 460 -8.64 -18.48 -7.61
N GLU A 461 -7.61 -18.44 -6.76
CA GLU A 461 -7.01 -17.20 -6.29
C GLU A 461 -6.18 -16.52 -7.41
N PRO A 462 -6.55 -15.31 -7.89
CA PRO A 462 -5.88 -14.70 -9.05
C PRO A 462 -4.39 -14.35 -8.83
N TRP A 463 -3.95 -14.30 -7.57
CA TRP A 463 -2.54 -14.09 -7.24
C TRP A 463 -1.64 -15.26 -7.68
N ARG A 464 -2.20 -16.44 -8.00
CA ARG A 464 -1.42 -17.62 -8.44
C ARG A 464 -0.75 -17.47 -9.80
N SER A 465 -1.06 -16.44 -10.59
CA SER A 465 -0.41 -16.19 -11.88
C SER A 465 1.10 -15.92 -11.77
N THR A 466 1.93 -16.55 -12.60
CA THR A 466 3.35 -16.15 -12.76
C THR A 466 3.55 -14.71 -13.26
N SER A 467 2.55 -14.08 -13.87
CA SER A 467 2.58 -12.63 -14.17
C SER A 467 2.25 -11.74 -12.97
N ASN A 468 1.77 -12.30 -11.86
CA ASN A 468 1.60 -11.59 -10.60
C ASN A 468 2.95 -11.50 -9.88
N MET A 469 3.75 -10.52 -10.32
CA MET A 469 4.96 -10.06 -9.66
C MET A 469 4.56 -9.02 -8.61
N HIS A 470 4.57 -9.39 -7.33
CA HIS A 470 4.11 -8.55 -6.23
C HIS A 470 5.03 -8.62 -5.01
N ASP A 471 5.28 -7.45 -4.43
CA ASP A 471 6.47 -7.14 -3.65
C ASP A 471 6.24 -7.14 -2.12
N TYR A 472 4.97 -7.10 -1.65
CA TYR A 472 4.66 -6.76 -0.24
C TYR A 472 3.75 -7.74 0.52
N ARG A 473 3.36 -8.88 -0.06
CA ARG A 473 2.70 -9.99 0.66
C ARG A 473 2.95 -11.33 -0.01
N TYR A 474 3.80 -12.15 0.60
CA TYR A 474 4.02 -13.53 0.18
C TYR A 474 2.87 -14.44 0.62
N ASN A 475 2.32 -15.19 -0.34
CA ASN A 475 1.38 -16.28 -0.11
C ASN A 475 2.17 -17.60 -0.02
N CYS A 476 1.64 -18.57 0.72
CA CYS A 476 2.22 -19.91 0.76
C CYS A 476 1.17 -21.02 0.88
N ASP A 477 1.54 -22.21 0.40
CA ASP A 477 0.68 -23.39 0.32
C ASP A 477 1.04 -24.48 1.36
N ASN A 478 1.56 -24.07 2.53
CA ASN A 478 1.98 -24.96 3.62
C ASN A 478 0.87 -25.87 4.17
N SER A 479 -0.39 -25.42 4.06
CA SER A 479 -1.59 -26.09 4.57
C SER A 479 -2.32 -26.94 3.53
N LYS A 480 -1.84 -27.01 2.27
CA LYS A 480 -2.48 -27.80 1.21
C LYS A 480 -2.17 -29.29 1.39
N ASN A 481 -3.19 -30.13 1.45
CA ASN A 481 -3.04 -31.58 1.50
C ASN A 481 -4.27 -32.25 0.87
N GLY A 482 -4.09 -32.81 -0.32
CA GLY A 482 -5.18 -33.47 -1.08
C GLY A 482 -5.21 -33.07 -2.55
N TRP A 483 -6.33 -33.36 -3.21
CA TRP A 483 -6.53 -33.06 -4.63
C TRP A 483 -7.12 -31.67 -4.84
N TYR A 484 -6.49 -30.91 -5.73
CA TYR A 484 -6.87 -29.54 -6.09
C TYR A 484 -6.97 -29.36 -7.60
N ARG A 485 -7.81 -28.41 -8.03
CA ARG A 485 -7.91 -27.94 -9.41
C ARG A 485 -7.73 -26.42 -9.43
N PHE A 486 -6.83 -25.91 -10.26
CA PHE A 486 -6.71 -24.48 -10.52
C PHE A 486 -7.76 -24.01 -11.54
N ILE A 487 -8.34 -22.82 -11.35
CA ILE A 487 -9.23 -22.15 -12.30
C ILE A 487 -9.06 -20.61 -12.25
N GLY A 488 -9.58 -19.91 -13.26
CA GLY A 488 -9.77 -18.46 -13.22
C GLY A 488 -8.58 -17.64 -13.75
N SER A 489 -8.62 -16.33 -13.50
CA SER A 489 -7.69 -15.35 -14.09
C SER A 489 -6.22 -15.47 -13.62
N GLY A 490 -5.94 -16.34 -12.65
CA GLY A 490 -4.57 -16.72 -12.30
C GLY A 490 -3.93 -17.70 -13.29
N GLY A 491 -4.72 -18.45 -14.05
CA GLY A 491 -4.31 -19.64 -14.80
C GLY A 491 -5.00 -20.90 -14.29
N VAL A 492 -5.17 -21.90 -15.15
CA VAL A 492 -5.89 -23.15 -14.81
C VAL A 492 -4.98 -24.37 -14.69
N ARG A 493 -3.71 -24.24 -15.04
CA ARG A 493 -2.68 -25.26 -14.87
C ARG A 493 -1.34 -24.66 -14.45
N MET A 494 -0.48 -25.50 -13.89
CA MET A 494 0.87 -25.08 -13.51
C MET A 494 1.69 -24.73 -14.77
N PRO A 495 2.66 -23.81 -14.70
CA PRO A 495 3.60 -23.59 -15.80
C PRO A 495 4.55 -24.80 -15.94
N GLU A 496 4.76 -25.25 -17.18
CA GLU A 496 5.71 -26.34 -17.54
C GLU A 496 7.16 -25.83 -17.73
N THR A 497 7.33 -24.52 -17.69
CA THR A 497 8.61 -23.81 -17.81
C THR A 497 8.96 -23.13 -16.49
N CYS A 498 10.26 -22.87 -16.28
CA CYS A 498 10.75 -22.13 -15.12
C CYS A 498 9.96 -20.84 -14.90
N SER A 499 9.28 -20.74 -13.74
CA SER A 499 8.63 -19.49 -13.32
C SER A 499 9.72 -18.44 -13.02
N PRO A 500 9.50 -17.15 -13.33
CA PRO A 500 10.29 -16.09 -12.72
C PRO A 500 10.18 -16.17 -11.19
N GLU A 501 11.23 -15.76 -10.50
CA GLU A 501 11.22 -15.50 -9.06
C GLU A 501 10.27 -14.33 -8.74
N TYR A 502 9.70 -14.29 -7.54
CA TYR A 502 8.64 -13.35 -7.14
C TYR A 502 7.33 -13.46 -7.95
N GLY A 503 7.23 -14.43 -8.87
CA GLY A 503 6.01 -14.77 -9.59
C GLY A 503 5.00 -15.51 -8.71
N CYS A 504 3.72 -15.37 -9.03
CA CYS A 504 2.60 -15.91 -8.26
C CYS A 504 2.46 -15.40 -6.82
N GLY A 505 2.85 -14.15 -6.56
CA GLY A 505 2.68 -13.51 -5.25
C GLY A 505 3.34 -14.30 -4.11
N THR A 506 4.46 -14.95 -4.39
CA THR A 506 5.29 -15.73 -3.46
C THR A 506 6.75 -15.55 -3.86
N ALA A 507 7.68 -15.73 -2.92
CA ALA A 507 9.09 -15.45 -3.18
C ALA A 507 9.70 -16.54 -4.09
N ALA A 508 9.60 -17.81 -3.67
CA ALA A 508 10.08 -18.97 -4.39
C ALA A 508 8.94 -19.66 -5.16
N SER A 509 8.76 -19.24 -6.41
CA SER A 509 7.67 -19.67 -7.28
C SER A 509 7.76 -21.15 -7.66
N VAL A 510 6.74 -21.97 -7.35
CA VAL A 510 6.74 -23.42 -7.62
C VAL A 510 6.07 -23.74 -8.96
N TRP A 511 6.82 -24.37 -9.87
CA TRP A 511 6.43 -24.73 -11.24
C TRP A 511 6.60 -26.24 -11.51
N LEU A 512 6.05 -26.73 -12.63
CA LEU A 512 6.06 -28.16 -12.98
C LEU A 512 7.25 -28.50 -13.88
N ASN A 513 8.18 -29.33 -13.40
CA ASN A 513 9.35 -29.74 -14.17
C ASN A 513 8.99 -30.89 -15.13
N GLY A 514 8.51 -30.53 -16.32
CA GLY A 514 8.10 -31.43 -17.39
C GLY A 514 6.62 -31.35 -17.73
N SER A 515 6.20 -32.03 -18.80
CA SER A 515 4.85 -31.85 -19.35
C SER A 515 3.74 -32.38 -18.45
N HIS A 516 2.53 -31.83 -18.57
CA HIS A 516 1.33 -32.46 -18.01
C HIS A 516 1.06 -33.86 -18.62
N PRO A 517 0.36 -34.76 -17.91
CA PRO A 517 -0.04 -36.07 -18.43
C PRO A 517 -1.11 -35.97 -19.52
N ARG A 518 -1.19 -37.00 -20.36
CA ARG A 518 -2.31 -37.20 -21.31
C ARG A 518 -3.47 -37.92 -20.60
N PRO A 519 -4.72 -37.84 -21.11
CA PRO A 519 -5.86 -38.58 -20.54
C PRO A 519 -5.65 -40.11 -20.46
N SER A 520 -4.76 -40.67 -21.29
CA SER A 520 -4.34 -42.07 -21.28
C SER A 520 -3.52 -42.49 -20.05
N ASP A 521 -2.84 -41.54 -19.41
CA ASP A 521 -1.72 -41.84 -18.53
C ASP A 521 -2.17 -42.06 -17.07
N GLY A 522 -3.41 -41.71 -16.76
CA GLY A 522 -4.01 -41.86 -15.43
C GLY A 522 -3.45 -40.86 -14.41
N ILE A 523 -3.20 -41.33 -13.19
CA ILE A 523 -2.51 -40.61 -12.12
C ILE A 523 -1.02 -40.88 -12.27
N VAL A 524 -0.24 -39.85 -12.65
CA VAL A 524 1.23 -39.92 -12.75
C VAL A 524 1.88 -39.13 -11.63
N ASN A 525 3.10 -39.53 -11.26
CA ASN A 525 3.96 -38.72 -10.40
C ASN A 525 4.76 -37.72 -11.26
N ARG A 526 4.90 -36.48 -10.80
CA ARG A 526 5.73 -35.43 -11.43
C ARG A 526 6.53 -34.66 -10.39
N THR A 527 7.72 -34.24 -10.77
CA THR A 527 8.56 -33.34 -9.98
C THR A 527 8.11 -31.89 -10.18
N VAL A 528 7.95 -31.15 -9.09
CA VAL A 528 7.83 -29.69 -9.10
C VAL A 528 9.14 -29.08 -8.61
N CYS A 529 9.46 -27.90 -9.13
CA CYS A 529 10.68 -27.16 -8.84
C CYS A 529 10.34 -25.77 -8.28
N SER A 530 11.18 -25.27 -7.37
CA SER A 530 11.12 -23.91 -6.84
C SER A 530 12.18 -23.02 -7.51
N SER A 531 11.74 -21.94 -8.16
CA SER A 531 12.64 -20.90 -8.66
C SER A 531 13.05 -19.96 -7.52
N TRP A 532 14.35 -19.87 -7.21
CA TRP A 532 14.90 -18.93 -6.22
C TRP A 532 16.42 -18.76 -6.36
N GLY A 533 16.93 -17.55 -6.14
CA GLY A 533 18.37 -17.24 -6.03
C GLY A 533 19.15 -17.46 -7.32
N GLY A 534 18.54 -17.21 -8.48
CA GLY A 534 19.10 -17.48 -9.81
C GLY A 534 19.02 -18.95 -10.24
N SER A 535 18.41 -19.83 -9.43
CA SER A 535 18.20 -21.25 -9.76
C SER A 535 16.72 -21.54 -10.02
N CYS A 536 16.41 -22.02 -11.22
CA CYS A 536 15.08 -22.51 -11.58
C CYS A 536 14.61 -23.75 -10.80
N CYS A 537 15.49 -24.42 -10.04
CA CYS A 537 15.11 -25.57 -9.21
C CYS A 537 16.03 -25.69 -8.00
N LEU A 538 15.99 -24.70 -7.11
CA LEU A 538 16.76 -24.72 -5.86
C LEU A 538 16.26 -25.83 -4.91
N TRP A 539 14.94 -26.03 -4.90
CA TRP A 539 14.27 -27.13 -4.20
C TRP A 539 13.35 -27.87 -5.16
N SER A 540 13.06 -29.14 -4.85
CA SER A 540 12.12 -29.95 -5.60
C SER A 540 11.33 -30.89 -4.69
N SER A 541 10.09 -31.19 -5.08
CA SER A 541 9.25 -32.21 -4.45
C SER A 541 8.49 -33.00 -5.51
N THR A 542 7.78 -34.07 -5.12
CA THR A 542 7.00 -34.90 -6.05
C THR A 542 5.52 -34.82 -5.71
N ILE A 543 4.71 -34.43 -6.68
CA ILE A 543 3.24 -34.41 -6.60
C ILE A 543 2.63 -35.47 -7.55
N GLN A 544 1.34 -35.74 -7.39
CA GLN A 544 0.59 -36.59 -8.33
C GLN A 544 -0.33 -35.73 -9.20
N ILE A 545 -0.47 -36.04 -10.49
CA ILE A 545 -1.30 -35.28 -11.44
C ILE A 545 -2.14 -36.24 -12.27
N LYS A 546 -3.40 -35.89 -12.54
CA LYS A 546 -4.28 -36.57 -13.49
C LYS A 546 -4.89 -35.55 -14.47
N THR A 547 -5.05 -35.97 -15.73
CA THR A 547 -5.82 -35.22 -16.73
C THR A 547 -7.24 -35.77 -16.83
N CYS A 548 -8.22 -34.89 -16.81
CA CYS A 548 -9.64 -35.22 -16.65
C CYS A 548 -10.43 -35.09 -17.97
N PRO A 549 -11.61 -35.75 -18.08
CA PRO A 549 -12.55 -35.49 -19.17
C PRO A 549 -12.91 -34.00 -19.22
N GLY A 550 -12.73 -33.37 -20.39
CA GLY A 550 -12.81 -31.92 -20.54
C GLY A 550 -11.45 -31.19 -20.50
N GLY A 551 -10.33 -31.90 -20.53
CA GLY A 551 -8.99 -31.35 -20.78
C GLY A 551 -8.22 -30.82 -19.57
N TYR A 552 -8.93 -30.38 -18.53
CA TYR A 552 -8.32 -29.83 -17.31
C TYR A 552 -7.53 -30.88 -16.51
N HIS A 553 -6.62 -30.39 -15.67
CA HIS A 553 -5.79 -31.20 -14.77
C HIS A 553 -6.22 -31.07 -13.30
N VAL A 554 -5.96 -32.12 -12.51
CA VAL A 554 -6.08 -32.12 -11.05
C VAL A 554 -4.75 -32.56 -10.43
N TYR A 555 -4.39 -31.93 -9.31
CA TYR A 555 -3.06 -32.00 -8.68
C TYR A 555 -3.20 -32.43 -7.23
N LYS A 556 -2.47 -33.46 -6.82
CA LYS A 556 -2.37 -33.88 -5.42
C LYS A 556 -1.24 -33.11 -4.74
N LEU A 557 -1.59 -31.94 -4.21
CA LEU A 557 -0.64 -31.03 -3.57
C LEU A 557 -0.35 -31.47 -2.14
N GLN A 558 0.88 -31.22 -1.71
CA GLN A 558 1.37 -31.43 -0.34
C GLN A 558 1.86 -30.10 0.24
N GLY A 559 1.86 -30.00 1.57
CA GLY A 559 2.25 -28.79 2.28
C GLY A 559 3.70 -28.42 1.98
N THR A 560 3.93 -27.20 1.49
CA THR A 560 5.28 -26.68 1.25
C THR A 560 6.03 -26.56 2.59
N PRO A 561 7.29 -27.04 2.71
CA PRO A 561 8.04 -27.02 3.97
C PRO A 561 8.09 -25.62 4.60
N SER A 562 7.67 -25.51 5.87
CA SER A 562 7.23 -24.23 6.43
C SER A 562 7.90 -23.85 7.75
N ASN A 563 8.94 -23.02 7.66
CA ASN A 563 9.30 -22.06 8.72
C ASN A 563 9.09 -20.60 8.27
N MET A 564 9.05 -20.33 6.95
CA MET A 564 8.74 -19.02 6.37
C MET A 564 7.76 -19.18 5.20
N CYS A 565 6.85 -18.22 5.02
CA CYS A 565 5.74 -18.31 4.06
C CYS A 565 6.15 -17.90 2.64
N ILE A 566 7.10 -18.63 2.05
CA ILE A 566 7.82 -18.22 0.82
C ILE A 566 7.60 -19.13 -0.41
N LEU A 567 6.73 -20.14 -0.30
CA LEU A 567 6.53 -21.17 -1.34
C LEU A 567 5.05 -21.36 -1.66
N SER A 568 4.67 -21.15 -2.93
CA SER A 568 3.31 -21.39 -3.43
C SER A 568 3.32 -22.04 -4.82
N TYR A 569 2.32 -22.88 -5.09
CA TYR A 569 2.09 -23.50 -6.39
C TYR A 569 1.50 -22.47 -7.35
N CYS A 570 2.29 -22.10 -8.36
CA CYS A 570 1.93 -21.12 -9.37
C CYS A 570 1.09 -21.72 -10.50
N THR A 571 0.39 -20.83 -11.21
CA THR A 571 -0.39 -21.11 -12.41
C THR A 571 0.07 -20.23 -13.56
N ASP A 572 -0.06 -20.74 -14.79
CA ASP A 572 0.38 -20.04 -15.99
C ASP A 572 -0.71 -19.09 -16.52
N PRO A 573 -0.49 -17.76 -16.59
CA PRO A 573 -1.49 -16.81 -17.10
C PRO A 573 -1.82 -17.00 -18.57
N SER A 574 -0.96 -17.58 -19.40
CA SER A 574 -1.34 -17.93 -20.78
C SER A 574 -2.51 -18.93 -20.81
N THR A 575 -2.63 -19.74 -19.75
CA THR A 575 -3.70 -20.72 -19.53
C THR A 575 -4.89 -20.12 -18.78
N SER A 576 -4.85 -18.85 -18.33
CA SER A 576 -6.03 -18.22 -17.72
C SER A 576 -7.15 -17.99 -18.74
N ASN A 577 -6.78 -17.91 -20.02
CA ASN A 577 -7.70 -17.92 -21.16
C ASN A 577 -8.29 -19.31 -21.45
N GLU A 578 -8.09 -20.34 -20.62
CA GLU A 578 -8.96 -21.53 -20.60
C GLU A 578 -10.34 -21.27 -19.95
N LEU A 579 -10.61 -20.03 -19.52
CA LEU A 579 -11.90 -19.43 -19.85
C LEU A 579 -11.77 -18.71 -21.19
N CYS A 580 -12.01 -19.45 -22.29
CA CYS A 580 -12.29 -18.83 -23.56
C CYS A 580 -13.45 -17.85 -23.36
N ALA A 581 -13.37 -16.69 -24.00
CA ALA A 581 -14.33 -15.62 -23.77
C ALA A 581 -15.77 -16.05 -24.08
N ALA A 582 -16.76 -15.24 -23.67
CA ALA A 582 -18.16 -15.62 -23.82
C ALA A 582 -18.56 -15.96 -25.28
N ASP A 583 -17.82 -15.46 -26.27
CA ASP A 583 -17.94 -15.75 -27.69
C ASP A 583 -17.05 -16.89 -28.26
N GLU A 584 -16.03 -17.36 -27.52
CA GLU A 584 -15.06 -18.39 -27.95
C GLU A 584 -15.19 -19.72 -27.17
N GLU A 585 -14.86 -20.84 -27.78
CA GLU A 585 -14.88 -22.18 -27.17
C GLU A 585 -13.54 -22.91 -27.35
N TRP A 586 -13.19 -23.72 -26.37
CA TRP A 586 -11.98 -24.54 -26.38
C TRP A 586 -12.22 -25.78 -27.25
N LYS A 587 -11.62 -25.81 -28.45
CA LYS A 587 -11.70 -26.97 -29.36
C LYS A 587 -10.33 -27.31 -29.94
N LEU A 588 -10.12 -28.61 -30.20
CA LEU A 588 -8.97 -29.11 -30.95
C LEU A 588 -9.25 -28.85 -32.44
N LYS A 589 -8.39 -28.08 -33.11
CA LYS A 589 -8.50 -27.81 -34.56
C LYS A 589 -7.12 -27.92 -35.19
N ASP A 590 -7.06 -28.64 -36.32
CA ASP A 590 -5.83 -28.84 -37.11
C ASP A 590 -4.60 -29.37 -36.34
N GLY A 591 -4.84 -30.03 -35.20
CA GLY A 591 -3.81 -30.63 -34.35
C GLY A 591 -3.41 -29.80 -33.12
N ASP A 592 -3.92 -28.58 -32.99
CA ASP A 592 -3.61 -27.66 -31.88
C ASP A 592 -4.84 -27.36 -31.00
N TYR A 593 -4.61 -27.12 -29.71
CA TYR A 593 -5.65 -26.83 -28.72
C TYR A 593 -5.70 -25.33 -28.42
N GLY A 594 -6.86 -24.70 -28.65
CA GLY A 594 -7.03 -23.29 -28.37
C GLY A 594 -8.46 -22.82 -28.30
N CYS A 595 -8.63 -21.52 -28.03
CA CYS A 595 -9.91 -20.83 -28.12
C CYS A 595 -10.19 -20.47 -29.59
N TYR A 596 -11.32 -20.96 -30.09
CA TYR A 596 -11.85 -20.65 -31.42
C TYR A 596 -13.26 -20.09 -31.28
N CYS A 597 -13.70 -19.25 -32.20
CA CYS A 597 -15.05 -18.70 -32.15
C CYS A 597 -16.13 -19.80 -32.11
N LYS A 598 -17.15 -19.61 -31.25
CA LYS A 598 -18.35 -20.45 -31.25
C LYS A 598 -19.12 -20.16 -32.53
N ASP A 599 -19.63 -21.21 -33.19
CA ASP A 599 -20.24 -21.14 -34.51
C ASP A 599 -21.36 -20.07 -34.63
N LYS A 600 -22.05 -19.77 -33.52
CA LYS A 600 -23.07 -18.69 -33.43
C LYS A 600 -22.53 -17.25 -33.59
N TYR A 601 -21.21 -17.07 -33.72
CA TYR A 601 -20.55 -15.79 -34.03
C TYR A 601 -19.81 -15.80 -35.38
N GLU A 602 -19.91 -16.87 -36.17
CA GLU A 602 -19.47 -16.85 -37.57
C GLU A 602 -20.57 -16.20 -38.42
N PHE A 603 -20.32 -14.98 -38.93
CA PHE A 603 -21.27 -14.23 -39.74
C PHE A 603 -20.79 -14.17 -41.20
N SER A 604 -21.68 -14.48 -42.15
CA SER A 604 -21.42 -14.39 -43.59
C SER A 604 -21.89 -13.07 -44.22
N ASP A 605 -22.50 -12.19 -43.44
CA ASP A 605 -23.08 -10.91 -43.89
C ASP A 605 -22.92 -9.86 -42.77
N VAL A 606 -22.26 -8.76 -43.16
CA VAL A 606 -21.95 -7.56 -42.37
C VAL A 606 -23.18 -6.96 -41.68
N ASN A 607 -24.37 -7.04 -42.29
CA ASN A 607 -25.61 -6.49 -41.75
C ASN A 607 -26.06 -7.13 -40.43
N ASN A 608 -25.43 -8.24 -40.01
CA ASN A 608 -25.70 -8.94 -38.77
C ASN A 608 -24.84 -8.50 -37.58
N ILE A 609 -23.80 -7.68 -37.78
CA ILE A 609 -23.01 -7.12 -36.67
C ILE A 609 -23.92 -6.23 -35.80
N ARG A 610 -23.84 -6.38 -34.47
CA ARG A 610 -24.57 -5.56 -33.50
C ARG A 610 -23.60 -5.09 -32.42
N PRO A 611 -22.89 -3.97 -32.63
CA PRO A 611 -21.98 -3.42 -31.63
C PRO A 611 -22.77 -2.75 -30.51
N ASP A 612 -22.16 -2.67 -29.33
CA ASP A 612 -22.70 -1.93 -28.18
C ASP A 612 -22.24 -0.46 -28.22
N LEU A 613 -23.08 0.49 -27.79
CA LEU A 613 -22.83 1.93 -27.89
C LEU A 613 -22.99 2.62 -26.54
N THR A 614 -21.87 3.05 -25.97
CA THR A 614 -21.79 3.82 -24.73
C THR A 614 -21.65 5.31 -25.03
N CYS A 615 -22.47 6.13 -24.37
CA CYS A 615 -22.54 7.57 -24.56
C CYS A 615 -22.22 8.30 -23.25
N ASP A 616 -20.97 8.70 -23.04
CA ASP A 616 -20.50 9.38 -21.83
C ASP A 616 -20.50 10.92 -22.01
N VAL A 617 -20.15 11.68 -20.97
CA VAL A 617 -20.22 13.16 -20.94
C VAL A 617 -19.25 13.84 -21.91
N TYR A 618 -18.08 13.23 -22.13
CA TYR A 618 -17.00 13.82 -22.95
C TYR A 618 -16.64 13.01 -24.19
N ASP A 619 -16.92 11.70 -24.19
CA ASP A 619 -16.57 10.76 -25.25
C ASP A 619 -17.77 9.86 -25.62
N MET A 620 -17.87 9.46 -26.89
CA MET A 620 -18.70 8.33 -27.33
C MET A 620 -17.81 7.11 -27.56
N SER A 621 -18.23 5.94 -27.12
CA SER A 621 -17.47 4.69 -27.27
C SER A 621 -18.35 3.59 -27.86
N VAL A 622 -17.83 2.85 -28.83
CA VAL A 622 -18.54 1.71 -29.43
C VAL A 622 -17.69 0.44 -29.31
N THR A 623 -18.32 -0.66 -28.94
CA THR A 623 -17.66 -1.92 -28.58
C THR A 623 -18.09 -3.05 -29.51
N PHE A 624 -17.11 -3.71 -30.13
CA PHE A 624 -17.29 -4.84 -31.04
C PHE A 624 -16.75 -6.13 -30.40
N GLN A 625 -17.44 -7.25 -30.58
CA GLN A 625 -16.95 -8.59 -30.22
C GLN A 625 -15.92 -9.05 -31.25
N LYS A 626 -14.74 -9.51 -30.81
CA LYS A 626 -13.63 -9.86 -31.72
C LYS A 626 -13.99 -11.01 -32.65
N CYS A 627 -14.75 -12.02 -32.22
CA CYS A 627 -15.17 -13.10 -33.12
C CYS A 627 -16.01 -12.64 -34.31
N GLN A 628 -16.87 -11.62 -34.12
CA GLN A 628 -17.70 -11.10 -35.20
C GLN A 628 -16.83 -10.47 -36.30
N LEU A 629 -15.84 -9.67 -35.90
CA LEU A 629 -14.88 -9.05 -36.84
C LEU A 629 -13.96 -10.10 -37.50
N LYS A 630 -13.41 -11.04 -36.73
CA LYS A 630 -12.60 -12.18 -37.24
C LYS A 630 -13.35 -12.95 -38.34
N SER A 631 -14.64 -13.23 -38.14
CA SER A 631 -15.46 -14.02 -39.09
C SER A 631 -15.68 -13.35 -40.45
N LEU A 632 -15.61 -12.01 -40.49
CA LEU A 632 -15.78 -11.20 -41.70
C LEU A 632 -14.42 -10.69 -42.26
N HIS A 633 -13.30 -11.23 -41.76
CA HIS A 633 -11.94 -10.79 -42.09
C HIS A 633 -11.68 -9.28 -41.89
N LEU A 634 -12.42 -8.66 -40.96
CA LEU A 634 -12.28 -7.26 -40.61
C LEU A 634 -11.19 -7.09 -39.53
N ASN A 635 -10.14 -6.34 -39.86
CA ASN A 635 -9.05 -6.05 -38.93
C ASN A 635 -9.38 -4.79 -38.09
N ALA A 636 -9.16 -4.87 -36.78
CA ALA A 636 -9.38 -3.74 -35.86
C ALA A 636 -8.46 -2.54 -36.17
N SER A 637 -7.27 -2.82 -36.71
CA SER A 637 -6.29 -1.80 -37.09
C SER A 637 -6.53 -1.18 -38.48
N SER A 638 -7.46 -1.71 -39.28
CA SER A 638 -7.86 -1.15 -40.59
C SER A 638 -9.13 -0.30 -40.52
N VAL A 639 -9.59 0.07 -39.31
CA VAL A 639 -10.67 1.05 -39.10
C VAL A 639 -10.15 2.44 -39.48
N THR A 640 -10.73 2.98 -40.54
CA THR A 640 -10.48 4.35 -40.99
C THR A 640 -11.62 5.27 -40.57
N LEU A 641 -11.29 6.54 -40.37
CA LEU A 641 -12.25 7.61 -40.18
C LEU A 641 -11.79 8.83 -40.97
N ARG A 642 -12.74 9.71 -41.28
CA ARG A 642 -12.51 10.91 -42.10
C ARG A 642 -11.40 11.83 -41.57
N GLU A 643 -11.10 11.73 -40.27
CA GLU A 643 -9.94 12.32 -39.58
C GLU A 643 -9.31 11.24 -38.68
N SER A 644 -8.51 10.32 -39.22
CA SER A 644 -8.07 9.10 -38.51
C SER A 644 -7.23 9.32 -37.22
N SER A 645 -6.58 10.47 -37.07
CA SER A 645 -5.66 10.78 -35.95
C SER A 645 -6.35 11.16 -34.62
N CYS A 646 -7.58 10.68 -34.39
CA CYS A 646 -8.55 11.35 -33.51
C CYS A 646 -9.28 10.42 -32.53
N PHE A 647 -8.91 9.13 -32.50
CA PHE A 647 -9.61 8.07 -31.76
C PHE A 647 -8.67 7.34 -30.81
N ARG A 648 -9.23 6.76 -29.75
CA ARG A 648 -8.52 5.78 -28.92
C ARG A 648 -9.08 4.40 -29.22
N PHE A 649 -8.19 3.46 -29.49
CA PHE A 649 -8.50 2.03 -29.59
C PHE A 649 -8.13 1.38 -28.26
N HIS A 650 -9.07 0.65 -27.67
CA HIS A 650 -8.83 -0.19 -26.51
C HIS A 650 -9.17 -1.63 -26.86
N ASP A 651 -8.13 -2.44 -27.01
CA ASP A 651 -8.25 -3.89 -27.16
C ASP A 651 -8.34 -4.52 -25.76
N ASP A 652 -9.47 -5.15 -25.46
CA ASP A 652 -9.67 -5.90 -24.21
C ASP A 652 -9.62 -7.40 -24.52
N THR A 653 -8.53 -8.04 -24.09
CA THR A 653 -8.32 -9.49 -24.22
C THR A 653 -9.13 -10.32 -23.22
N SER A 654 -9.66 -9.72 -22.15
CA SER A 654 -10.42 -10.41 -21.10
C SER A 654 -11.91 -10.56 -21.42
N SER A 655 -12.53 -9.54 -22.04
CA SER A 655 -13.89 -9.64 -22.58
C SER A 655 -13.95 -10.09 -24.05
N ASN A 656 -12.78 -10.23 -24.70
CA ASN A 656 -12.64 -10.44 -26.15
C ASN A 656 -13.34 -9.37 -27.00
N THR A 657 -13.29 -8.11 -26.54
CA THR A 657 -13.87 -6.97 -27.28
C THR A 657 -12.82 -5.96 -27.73
N ILE A 658 -13.22 -5.10 -28.67
CA ILE A 658 -12.49 -3.91 -29.09
C ILE A 658 -13.43 -2.72 -28.87
N THR A 659 -13.00 -1.75 -28.06
CA THR A 659 -13.71 -0.49 -27.86
C THR A 659 -13.01 0.63 -28.65
N ILE A 660 -13.78 1.37 -29.43
CA ILE A 660 -13.31 2.53 -30.21
C ILE A 660 -13.95 3.78 -29.62
N THR A 661 -13.12 4.69 -29.08
CA THR A 661 -13.55 5.90 -28.37
C THR A 661 -13.26 7.16 -29.19
N SER A 662 -14.28 8.02 -29.32
CA SER A 662 -14.27 9.30 -30.05
C SER A 662 -14.69 10.44 -29.13
N PRO A 663 -13.96 11.57 -29.07
CA PRO A 663 -14.37 12.72 -28.27
C PRO A 663 -15.61 13.42 -28.85
N LEU A 664 -16.49 13.93 -27.98
CA LEU A 664 -17.73 14.64 -28.34
C LEU A 664 -17.49 16.12 -28.70
N GLN A 665 -16.48 16.38 -29.54
CA GLN A 665 -16.10 17.73 -29.96
C GLN A 665 -16.56 18.01 -31.39
N VAL A 666 -17.58 18.87 -31.53
CA VAL A 666 -18.15 19.27 -32.83
C VAL A 666 -17.07 19.89 -33.73
N GLY A 667 -16.90 19.36 -34.94
CA GLY A 667 -15.89 19.84 -35.87
C GLY A 667 -14.47 19.32 -35.60
N ARG A 668 -14.33 18.27 -34.79
CA ARG A 668 -13.16 17.39 -34.73
C ARG A 668 -13.59 15.95 -34.95
N CYS A 669 -12.67 15.11 -35.41
CA CYS A 669 -12.86 13.66 -35.53
C CYS A 669 -14.07 13.28 -36.40
N GLY A 670 -14.47 14.12 -37.35
CA GLY A 670 -15.69 13.95 -38.16
C GLY A 670 -17.04 14.15 -37.44
N VAL A 671 -17.06 14.47 -36.14
CA VAL A 671 -18.29 14.48 -35.32
C VAL A 671 -19.26 15.59 -35.75
N GLN A 672 -20.47 15.16 -36.11
CA GLN A 672 -21.60 16.02 -36.48
C GLN A 672 -22.57 16.20 -35.30
N ILE A 673 -23.34 17.29 -35.29
CA ILE A 673 -24.35 17.56 -34.26
C ILE A 673 -25.69 17.99 -34.87
N ASN A 674 -26.76 17.29 -34.48
CA ASN A 674 -28.14 17.61 -34.77
C ASN A 674 -28.86 17.95 -33.46
N LYS A 675 -29.12 19.23 -33.21
CA LYS A 675 -29.88 19.67 -32.03
C LYS A 675 -31.39 19.62 -32.33
N ASN A 676 -32.18 19.09 -31.40
CA ASN A 676 -33.64 19.26 -31.36
C ASN A 676 -34.04 20.07 -30.10
N GLU A 677 -35.34 20.30 -29.88
CA GLU A 677 -35.83 21.15 -28.77
C GLU A 677 -35.55 20.60 -27.36
N THR A 678 -35.12 19.35 -27.23
CA THR A 678 -34.94 18.65 -25.94
C THR A 678 -33.57 18.00 -25.77
N HIS A 679 -32.93 17.58 -26.87
CA HIS A 679 -31.67 16.83 -26.86
C HIS A 679 -30.70 17.35 -27.95
N ALA A 680 -29.40 17.31 -27.64
CA ALA A 680 -28.34 17.37 -28.65
C ALA A 680 -27.97 15.95 -29.07
N ILE A 681 -28.12 15.63 -30.36
CA ILE A 681 -27.73 14.34 -30.94
C ILE A 681 -26.38 14.52 -31.63
N TYR A 682 -25.35 13.85 -31.13
CA TYR A 682 -24.02 13.80 -31.74
C TYR A 682 -23.91 12.53 -32.57
N LYS A 683 -23.29 12.63 -33.75
CA LYS A 683 -23.12 11.51 -34.68
C LYS A 683 -21.70 11.41 -35.20
N ASN A 684 -21.23 10.18 -35.42
CA ASN A 684 -19.99 9.89 -36.12
C ASN A 684 -20.15 8.60 -36.94
N THR A 685 -19.30 8.33 -37.92
CA THR A 685 -19.37 7.14 -38.77
C THR A 685 -17.99 6.50 -38.92
N LEU A 686 -17.84 5.27 -38.44
CA LEU A 686 -16.63 4.46 -38.62
C LEU A 686 -16.64 3.82 -40.02
N HIS A 687 -15.51 3.85 -40.73
CA HIS A 687 -15.37 3.22 -42.05
C HIS A 687 -14.37 2.05 -41.96
N PHE A 688 -14.86 0.81 -42.02
CA PHE A 688 -14.02 -0.38 -41.95
C PHE A 688 -13.52 -0.79 -43.34
N SER A 689 -12.22 -1.04 -43.47
CA SER A 689 -11.60 -1.50 -44.72
C SER A 689 -11.15 -2.96 -44.63
N VAL A 690 -11.43 -3.76 -45.68
CA VAL A 690 -11.11 -5.19 -45.75
C VAL A 690 -9.72 -5.38 -46.39
N GLU A 691 -8.81 -6.06 -45.70
CA GLU A 691 -7.46 -6.36 -46.20
C GLU A 691 -7.48 -7.56 -47.17
N SER A 692 -7.82 -7.31 -48.44
CA SER A 692 -7.85 -8.34 -49.48
C SER A 692 -6.44 -8.64 -50.03
N SER A 693 -5.96 -9.86 -49.78
CA SER A 693 -4.63 -10.35 -50.21
C SER A 693 -4.60 -10.90 -51.65
N GLY A 694 -5.28 -10.23 -52.58
CA GLY A 694 -5.43 -10.69 -53.96
C GLY A 694 -5.59 -9.56 -54.98
N THR A 695 -5.42 -9.88 -56.27
CA THR A 695 -5.40 -8.90 -57.38
C THR A 695 -6.78 -8.33 -57.75
N ILE A 696 -7.85 -8.73 -57.05
CA ILE A 696 -9.23 -8.26 -57.25
C ILE A 696 -9.93 -8.28 -55.89
N THR A 697 -10.42 -7.13 -55.41
CA THR A 697 -11.37 -7.03 -54.29
C THR A 697 -12.82 -7.11 -54.81
N ARG A 698 -13.75 -7.57 -53.97
CA ARG A 698 -15.20 -7.57 -54.21
C ARG A 698 -15.99 -7.05 -53.01
N ASP A 699 -15.30 -6.45 -52.06
CA ASP A 699 -15.75 -6.33 -50.68
C ASP A 699 -16.45 -4.97 -50.50
N GLU A 700 -17.59 -4.96 -49.79
CA GLU A 700 -18.34 -3.73 -49.52
C GLU A 700 -17.70 -2.97 -48.33
N GLU A 701 -17.53 -1.65 -48.46
CA GLU A 701 -17.07 -0.79 -47.37
C GLU A 701 -18.14 -0.73 -46.26
N LEU A 702 -17.74 -1.01 -45.01
CA LEU A 702 -18.66 -1.06 -43.87
C LEU A 702 -18.68 0.28 -43.11
N ASP A 703 -19.81 0.99 -43.21
CA ASP A 703 -20.10 2.25 -42.53
C ASP A 703 -20.93 2.05 -41.25
N VAL A 704 -20.29 2.06 -40.08
CA VAL A 704 -21.00 1.98 -38.78
C VAL A 704 -21.26 3.39 -38.23
N THR A 705 -22.51 3.86 -38.36
CA THR A 705 -22.92 5.19 -37.87
C THR A 705 -23.40 5.14 -36.41
N LEU A 706 -22.68 5.87 -35.55
CA LEU A 706 -22.94 6.06 -34.12
C LEU A 706 -23.84 7.30 -33.88
N SER A 707 -24.66 7.28 -32.83
CA SER A 707 -25.58 8.39 -32.54
C SER A 707 -25.95 8.49 -31.05
N CYS A 708 -25.29 9.39 -30.31
CA CYS A 708 -25.53 9.65 -28.89
C CYS A 708 -26.41 10.88 -28.66
N ALA A 709 -27.43 10.79 -27.79
CA ALA A 709 -28.39 11.87 -27.54
C ALA A 709 -28.37 12.33 -26.07
N TYR A 710 -28.02 13.60 -25.83
CA TYR A 710 -27.85 14.16 -24.48
C TYR A 710 -28.94 15.18 -24.15
N PRO A 711 -29.55 15.12 -22.95
CA PRO A 711 -30.56 16.08 -22.52
C PRO A 711 -29.96 17.48 -22.32
N LEU A 712 -30.71 18.50 -22.72
CA LEU A 712 -30.26 19.89 -22.72
C LEU A 712 -30.55 20.59 -21.37
N ASP A 713 -29.53 20.81 -20.54
CA ASP A 713 -29.68 21.37 -19.17
C ASP A 713 -29.15 22.82 -19.01
N MET A 714 -30.03 23.71 -18.54
CA MET A 714 -29.76 25.07 -18.04
C MET A 714 -28.57 25.18 -17.08
N LEU A 715 -28.41 24.25 -16.13
CA LEU A 715 -27.48 24.42 -15.01
C LEU A 715 -26.01 24.36 -15.46
N ILE A 716 -25.66 23.31 -16.20
CA ILE A 716 -24.31 23.12 -16.78
C ILE A 716 -23.97 24.31 -17.69
N SER A 717 -24.96 24.74 -18.47
CA SER A 717 -24.81 25.83 -19.45
C SER A 717 -24.53 27.21 -18.84
N LEU A 718 -24.76 27.40 -17.54
CA LEU A 718 -24.40 28.62 -16.82
C LEU A 718 -23.03 28.53 -16.14
N THR A 719 -22.56 27.33 -15.76
CA THR A 719 -21.25 27.16 -15.13
C THR A 719 -20.11 26.97 -16.15
N THR A 720 -20.42 26.57 -17.39
CA THR A 720 -19.43 26.41 -18.48
C THR A 720 -19.19 27.68 -19.31
N VAL A 721 -19.93 28.76 -19.08
CA VAL A 721 -19.87 29.99 -19.88
C VAL A 721 -19.12 31.09 -19.12
N ILE A 722 -18.29 31.86 -19.83
CA ILE A 722 -17.28 32.76 -19.22
C ILE A 722 -17.91 33.99 -18.55
N ASN A 723 -18.94 34.60 -19.15
CA ASN A 723 -19.62 35.79 -18.59
C ASN A 723 -21.14 35.77 -18.87
N PRO A 724 -21.91 34.84 -18.28
CA PRO A 724 -23.35 34.73 -18.53
C PRO A 724 -24.15 35.83 -17.83
N ILE A 725 -25.25 36.26 -18.47
CA ILE A 725 -26.20 37.24 -17.92
C ILE A 725 -27.25 36.50 -17.08
N PHE A 726 -27.06 36.52 -15.76
CA PHE A 726 -27.98 35.93 -14.78
C PHE A 726 -28.20 36.82 -13.55
N SER A 727 -29.19 36.43 -12.75
CA SER A 727 -29.55 36.99 -11.45
C SER A 727 -29.51 35.86 -10.43
N SER A 728 -29.05 36.11 -9.21
CA SER A 728 -29.05 35.12 -8.13
C SER A 728 -29.48 35.70 -6.78
N ILE A 729 -30.15 34.91 -5.95
CA ILE A 729 -30.48 35.26 -4.56
C ILE A 729 -30.35 34.05 -3.65
N ASN A 730 -29.71 34.23 -2.49
CA ASN A 730 -29.61 33.21 -1.45
C ASN A 730 -30.86 33.23 -0.57
N ILE A 731 -31.35 32.04 -0.22
CA ILE A 731 -32.58 31.79 0.51
C ILE A 731 -32.24 30.86 1.68
N SER A 732 -32.59 31.27 2.90
CA SER A 732 -32.39 30.48 4.12
C SER A 732 -33.73 29.94 4.61
N VAL A 733 -33.98 28.64 4.42
CA VAL A 733 -35.19 27.97 4.93
C VAL A 733 -34.83 27.21 6.21
N GLY A 734 -35.62 27.41 7.27
CA GLY A 734 -35.38 26.79 8.57
C GLY A 734 -35.24 25.26 8.47
N GLY A 735 -34.11 24.73 8.95
CA GLY A 735 -33.86 23.29 9.04
C GLY A 735 -33.47 22.55 7.75
N THR A 736 -33.36 23.21 6.59
CA THR A 736 -33.04 22.54 5.30
C THR A 736 -31.77 23.04 4.59
N GLY A 737 -31.05 23.97 5.22
CA GLY A 737 -29.79 24.52 4.71
C GLY A 737 -29.97 25.79 3.86
N GLN A 738 -28.88 26.27 3.29
CA GLN A 738 -28.90 27.43 2.39
C GLN A 738 -29.18 27.00 0.95
N LEU A 739 -30.17 27.64 0.34
CA LEU A 739 -30.57 27.47 -1.05
C LEU A 739 -30.15 28.72 -1.84
N THR A 740 -29.90 28.57 -3.14
CA THR A 740 -29.68 29.70 -4.06
C THR A 740 -30.61 29.55 -5.25
N ALA A 741 -31.38 30.59 -5.54
CA ALA A 741 -32.21 30.70 -6.73
C ALA A 741 -31.51 31.53 -7.80
N TYR A 742 -31.66 31.12 -9.06
CA TYR A 742 -31.06 31.75 -10.23
C TYR A 742 -32.13 32.08 -11.27
N MET A 743 -31.93 33.15 -12.04
CA MET A 743 -32.73 33.51 -13.22
C MET A 743 -31.83 34.00 -14.35
N ALA A 744 -31.93 33.41 -15.53
CA ALA A 744 -31.06 33.72 -16.67
C ALA A 744 -31.86 33.79 -17.99
N LEU A 745 -31.27 34.45 -18.99
CA LEU A 745 -31.85 34.59 -20.32
C LEU A 745 -31.09 33.75 -21.34
N TYR A 746 -31.82 33.00 -22.15
CA TYR A 746 -31.30 32.02 -23.10
C TYR A 746 -31.56 32.43 -24.55
N LYS A 747 -30.65 32.02 -25.44
CA LYS A 747 -30.63 32.39 -26.87
C LYS A 747 -31.76 31.74 -27.67
N ASP A 748 -32.26 30.59 -27.22
CA ASP A 748 -33.21 29.73 -27.94
C ASP A 748 -34.12 28.92 -26.99
N SER A 749 -35.09 28.20 -27.57
CA SER A 749 -36.12 27.42 -26.85
C SER A 749 -35.63 26.19 -26.10
N SER A 750 -34.37 25.77 -26.25
CA SER A 750 -33.80 24.68 -25.42
C SER A 750 -33.50 25.11 -23.98
N TYR A 751 -33.39 26.41 -23.73
CA TYR A 751 -32.89 26.96 -22.46
C TYR A 751 -31.47 26.49 -22.09
N VAL A 752 -30.65 26.09 -23.07
CA VAL A 752 -29.24 25.77 -22.84
C VAL A 752 -28.37 27.02 -22.96
N THR A 753 -28.19 27.58 -24.16
CA THR A 753 -27.18 28.62 -24.36
C THR A 753 -27.59 29.95 -23.72
N PRO A 754 -26.96 30.44 -22.63
CA PRO A 754 -27.32 31.74 -22.04
C PRO A 754 -26.82 32.89 -22.92
N TYR A 755 -27.36 34.08 -22.72
CA TYR A 755 -26.74 35.33 -23.20
C TYR A 755 -25.56 35.75 -22.32
N GLU A 756 -24.64 36.51 -22.89
CA GLU A 756 -23.35 36.86 -22.29
C GLU A 756 -23.07 38.36 -22.37
N GLY A 757 -22.24 38.86 -21.45
CA GLY A 757 -21.84 40.28 -21.37
C GLY A 757 -22.64 41.07 -20.34
N SER A 758 -22.93 42.34 -20.65
CA SER A 758 -23.60 43.29 -19.74
C SER A 758 -24.95 43.83 -20.23
N GLU A 759 -25.31 43.59 -21.49
CA GLU A 759 -26.60 43.98 -22.10
C GLU A 759 -26.98 42.99 -23.20
N VAL A 760 -28.27 42.70 -23.35
CA VAL A 760 -28.76 41.77 -24.39
C VAL A 760 -29.40 42.53 -25.54
N LYS A 761 -28.82 42.47 -26.75
CA LYS A 761 -29.32 43.20 -27.94
C LYS A 761 -30.21 42.33 -28.82
N LEU A 762 -31.52 42.51 -28.74
CA LEU A 762 -32.51 41.69 -29.46
C LEU A 762 -33.35 42.49 -30.47
N SER A 763 -33.84 41.82 -31.51
CA SER A 763 -34.81 42.41 -32.45
C SER A 763 -36.23 42.29 -31.91
N SER A 764 -37.14 43.20 -32.28
CA SER A 764 -38.56 43.13 -31.87
C SER A 764 -39.39 42.05 -32.59
N LYS A 765 -38.73 41.11 -33.29
CA LYS A 765 -39.34 39.86 -33.75
C LYS A 765 -38.77 38.64 -33.01
N SER A 766 -37.68 38.81 -32.27
CA SER A 766 -37.00 37.75 -31.52
C SER A 766 -37.87 37.29 -30.35
N MET A 767 -37.78 36.00 -30.01
CA MET A 767 -38.29 35.49 -28.74
C MET A 767 -37.24 35.71 -27.64
N MET A 768 -37.74 35.88 -26.43
CA MET A 768 -37.00 36.01 -25.18
C MET A 768 -37.28 34.77 -24.35
N TYR A 769 -36.26 33.96 -24.03
CA TYR A 769 -36.40 32.71 -23.28
C TYR A 769 -35.83 32.88 -21.88
N LEU A 770 -36.69 32.93 -20.86
CA LEU A 770 -36.32 33.19 -19.47
C LEU A 770 -36.47 31.90 -18.64
N GLY A 771 -35.37 31.43 -18.05
CA GLY A 771 -35.35 30.26 -17.18
C GLY A 771 -35.00 30.65 -15.73
N VAL A 772 -35.63 29.98 -14.77
CA VAL A 772 -35.43 30.14 -13.33
C VAL A 772 -35.19 28.76 -12.71
N PHE A 773 -34.27 28.62 -11.75
CA PHE A 773 -34.05 27.36 -11.04
C PHE A 773 -33.46 27.55 -9.63
N VAL A 774 -33.44 26.48 -8.83
CA VAL A 774 -32.92 26.49 -7.45
C VAL A 774 -31.93 25.33 -7.21
N GLN A 775 -30.87 25.63 -6.45
CA GLN A 775 -29.77 24.72 -6.07
C GLN A 775 -29.43 24.90 -4.57
N GLY A 776 -28.67 23.98 -3.98
CA GLY A 776 -28.27 24.00 -2.57
C GLY A 776 -29.21 23.20 -1.66
N GLY A 777 -28.84 23.08 -0.38
CA GLY A 777 -29.62 22.43 0.68
C GLY A 777 -30.18 21.04 0.36
N ASP A 778 -31.19 20.63 1.12
CA ASP A 778 -32.07 19.52 0.73
C ASP A 778 -33.20 20.00 -0.19
N ALA A 779 -32.82 20.40 -1.42
CA ALA A 779 -33.78 20.82 -2.44
C ALA A 779 -34.71 19.70 -2.95
N SER A 780 -34.67 18.47 -2.40
CA SER A 780 -35.55 17.38 -2.83
C SER A 780 -37.03 17.67 -2.60
N LYS A 781 -37.35 18.42 -1.55
CA LYS A 781 -38.72 18.73 -1.11
C LYS A 781 -39.33 19.96 -1.80
N PHE A 782 -38.52 20.80 -2.47
CA PHE A 782 -38.96 22.10 -2.97
C PHE A 782 -39.03 22.19 -4.50
N VAL A 783 -40.13 22.75 -5.01
CA VAL A 783 -40.29 23.16 -6.41
C VAL A 783 -40.45 24.68 -6.52
N VAL A 784 -40.10 25.23 -7.69
CA VAL A 784 -40.05 26.68 -7.92
C VAL A 784 -41.39 27.17 -8.48
N VAL A 785 -42.05 28.07 -7.76
CA VAL A 785 -43.26 28.77 -8.22
C VAL A 785 -42.93 30.23 -8.52
N MET A 786 -42.98 30.60 -9.80
CA MET A 786 -42.97 31.98 -10.27
C MET A 786 -44.32 32.62 -9.98
N LYS A 787 -44.40 33.47 -8.94
CA LYS A 787 -45.64 34.14 -8.51
C LYS A 787 -45.96 35.38 -9.33
N ASN A 788 -45.01 36.31 -9.46
CA ASN A 788 -45.20 37.55 -10.20
C ASN A 788 -43.95 37.87 -11.03
N CYS A 789 -44.01 37.61 -12.35
CA CYS A 789 -42.98 38.03 -13.30
C CYS A 789 -43.49 39.22 -14.13
N TYR A 790 -42.76 40.33 -14.10
CA TYR A 790 -43.12 41.56 -14.77
C TYR A 790 -41.86 42.27 -15.29
N ALA A 791 -42.04 43.09 -16.32
CA ALA A 791 -40.99 43.94 -16.85
C ALA A 791 -41.19 45.41 -16.44
N THR A 792 -40.09 46.17 -16.44
CA THR A 792 -40.05 47.63 -16.20
C THR A 792 -39.07 48.29 -17.18
N PRO A 793 -39.22 49.60 -17.47
CA PRO A 793 -38.27 50.32 -18.32
C PRO A 793 -36.95 50.66 -17.61
N THR A 794 -36.96 50.76 -16.28
CA THR A 794 -35.75 50.97 -15.45
C THR A 794 -35.38 49.70 -14.67
N ALA A 795 -34.16 49.65 -14.11
CA ALA A 795 -33.71 48.53 -13.27
C ALA A 795 -34.42 48.45 -11.90
N ASN A 796 -35.30 49.41 -11.57
CA ASN A 796 -36.03 49.44 -10.33
C ASN A 796 -37.25 48.48 -10.38
N PRO A 797 -37.33 47.43 -9.54
CA PRO A 797 -38.52 46.58 -9.48
C PRO A 797 -39.78 47.34 -9.00
N SER A 798 -39.64 48.50 -8.37
CA SER A 798 -40.73 49.35 -7.89
C SER A 798 -41.11 50.48 -8.87
N ASP A 799 -40.63 50.43 -10.11
CA ASP A 799 -41.07 51.33 -11.19
C ASP A 799 -42.62 51.27 -11.35
N PRO A 800 -43.33 52.41 -11.48
CA PRO A 800 -44.78 52.41 -11.68
C PRO A 800 -45.20 51.82 -13.04
N VAL A 801 -44.31 51.81 -14.04
CA VAL A 801 -44.59 51.26 -15.38
C VAL A 801 -44.25 49.77 -15.40
N LYS A 802 -45.22 48.93 -15.03
CA LYS A 802 -45.08 47.47 -14.98
C LYS A 802 -45.88 46.76 -16.07
N TYR A 803 -45.21 45.92 -16.85
CA TYR A 803 -45.85 44.97 -17.77
C TYR A 803 -45.82 43.56 -17.17
N TYR A 804 -46.96 43.01 -16.77
CA TYR A 804 -47.04 41.68 -16.15
C TYR A 804 -47.05 40.57 -17.20
N ILE A 805 -46.10 39.64 -17.07
CA ILE A 805 -45.90 38.44 -17.90
C ILE A 805 -46.57 37.24 -17.22
N ILE A 806 -46.28 37.07 -15.92
CA ILE A 806 -46.99 36.17 -15.00
C ILE A 806 -47.51 37.03 -13.86
N LYS A 807 -48.78 36.87 -13.51
CA LYS A 807 -49.40 37.50 -12.34
C LYS A 807 -50.16 36.45 -11.53
N ASP A 808 -49.99 36.48 -10.22
CA ASP A 808 -50.61 35.56 -9.26
C ASP A 808 -50.43 34.08 -9.67
N SER A 809 -49.22 33.77 -10.14
CA SER A 809 -48.73 32.48 -10.70
C SER A 809 -49.27 32.07 -12.07
N CYS A 810 -50.14 32.86 -12.71
CA CYS A 810 -50.73 32.58 -14.02
C CYS A 810 -50.22 33.51 -15.13
N PRO A 811 -50.03 33.02 -16.38
CA PRO A 811 -49.59 33.84 -17.50
C PRO A 811 -50.66 34.87 -17.90
N ASN A 812 -50.21 36.03 -18.38
CA ASN A 812 -51.09 37.09 -18.88
C ASN A 812 -51.74 36.70 -20.22
N LYS A 813 -53.01 36.27 -20.16
CA LYS A 813 -53.80 35.81 -21.34
C LYS A 813 -54.10 36.89 -22.39
N GLN A 814 -53.68 38.14 -22.20
CA GLN A 814 -53.81 39.21 -23.19
C GLN A 814 -52.70 39.20 -24.26
N ASP A 815 -51.57 38.56 -23.99
CA ASP A 815 -50.44 38.43 -24.93
C ASP A 815 -50.26 36.96 -25.34
N SER A 816 -50.54 36.67 -26.61
CA SER A 816 -50.45 35.33 -27.20
C SER A 816 -49.02 34.86 -27.48
N THR A 817 -48.02 35.73 -27.29
CA THR A 817 -46.59 35.36 -27.40
C THR A 817 -46.07 34.74 -26.10
N ILE A 818 -46.73 34.98 -24.96
CA ILE A 818 -46.35 34.41 -23.67
C ILE A 818 -46.67 32.92 -23.64
N ARG A 819 -45.63 32.09 -23.44
CA ARG A 819 -45.74 30.66 -23.18
C ARG A 819 -45.00 30.35 -21.89
N VAL A 820 -45.65 29.64 -20.97
CA VAL A 820 -45.02 29.07 -19.77
C VAL A 820 -44.97 27.57 -19.97
N LEU A 821 -43.76 27.00 -20.01
CA LEU A 821 -43.53 25.57 -20.20
C LEU A 821 -43.55 24.84 -18.85
N GLU A 822 -42.98 25.46 -17.81
CA GLU A 822 -42.91 24.90 -16.47
C GLU A 822 -43.09 26.00 -15.41
N ASN A 823 -43.99 25.78 -14.44
CA ASN A 823 -44.12 26.59 -13.22
C ASN A 823 -44.72 25.73 -12.10
N GLY A 824 -44.04 25.61 -10.95
CA GLY A 824 -44.53 24.81 -9.81
C GLY A 824 -44.51 23.29 -10.00
N VAL A 825 -43.82 22.78 -11.03
CA VAL A 825 -43.75 21.35 -11.38
C VAL A 825 -42.39 20.72 -11.05
N SER A 826 -41.31 21.51 -11.04
CA SER A 826 -39.95 21.02 -10.76
C SER A 826 -39.09 22.09 -10.06
N ARG A 827 -37.80 21.81 -9.83
CA ARG A 827 -36.82 22.81 -9.39
C ARG A 827 -36.49 23.86 -10.46
N LYS A 828 -37.06 23.75 -11.66
CA LYS A 828 -36.88 24.64 -12.80
C LYS A 828 -38.23 25.22 -13.23
N GLY A 829 -38.22 26.49 -13.65
CA GLY A 829 -39.34 27.19 -14.26
C GLY A 829 -38.90 27.79 -15.59
N ARG A 830 -39.73 27.64 -16.63
CA ARG A 830 -39.41 28.05 -18.02
C ARG A 830 -40.54 28.87 -18.61
N LEU A 831 -40.24 30.06 -19.10
CA LEU A 831 -41.17 30.88 -19.88
C LEU A 831 -40.51 31.51 -21.12
N SER A 832 -41.30 31.84 -22.12
CA SER A 832 -40.88 32.59 -23.31
C SER A 832 -41.91 33.64 -23.70
N LEU A 833 -41.47 34.76 -24.25
CA LEU A 833 -42.32 35.83 -24.78
C LEU A 833 -41.64 36.55 -25.94
N GLN A 834 -42.36 37.32 -26.76
CA GLN A 834 -41.72 38.13 -27.80
C GLN A 834 -41.08 39.41 -27.22
N VAL A 835 -39.97 39.85 -27.80
CA VAL A 835 -39.26 41.06 -27.37
C VAL A 835 -40.04 42.33 -27.75
N PHE A 836 -40.46 43.08 -26.73
CA PHE A 836 -41.16 44.36 -26.86
C PHE A 836 -40.31 45.56 -26.42
N LYS A 837 -40.86 46.77 -26.52
CA LYS A 837 -40.32 48.03 -25.99
C LYS A 837 -41.43 48.75 -25.23
N PHE A 838 -41.14 49.40 -24.10
CA PHE A 838 -42.08 50.32 -23.48
C PHE A 838 -42.32 51.55 -24.37
N VAL A 839 -43.57 52.02 -24.41
CA VAL A 839 -43.97 53.22 -25.16
C VAL A 839 -43.31 54.44 -24.52
N GLY A 840 -42.70 55.29 -25.34
CA GLY A 840 -41.89 56.44 -24.90
C GLY A 840 -40.38 56.26 -25.16
N ASN A 841 -39.57 57.02 -24.44
CA ASN A 841 -38.11 57.12 -24.66
C ASN A 841 -37.30 56.01 -23.94
N TYR A 842 -37.91 54.85 -23.67
CA TYR A 842 -37.34 53.76 -22.88
C TYR A 842 -36.66 52.71 -23.76
N ASN A 843 -35.37 52.85 -24.03
CA ASN A 843 -34.66 51.97 -24.98
C ASN A 843 -34.22 50.61 -24.39
N SER A 844 -34.47 50.39 -23.11
CA SER A 844 -34.13 49.19 -22.35
C SER A 844 -35.36 48.58 -21.69
N VAL A 845 -35.33 47.27 -21.44
CA VAL A 845 -36.32 46.49 -20.71
C VAL A 845 -35.60 45.66 -19.64
N TYR A 846 -36.09 45.70 -18.40
CA TYR A 846 -35.62 44.86 -17.30
C TYR A 846 -36.74 43.90 -16.89
N ALA A 847 -36.41 42.64 -16.64
CA ALA A 847 -37.33 41.60 -16.20
C ALA A 847 -37.13 41.29 -14.72
N HIS A 848 -38.22 41.21 -13.96
CA HIS A 848 -38.25 40.95 -12.52
C HIS A 848 -39.19 39.79 -12.24
N CYS A 849 -38.73 38.77 -11.51
CA CYS A 849 -39.58 37.65 -11.08
C CYS A 849 -39.54 37.49 -9.56
N ALA A 850 -40.70 37.67 -8.92
CA ALA A 850 -40.93 37.27 -7.55
C ALA A 850 -41.30 35.78 -7.54
N ILE A 851 -40.48 34.97 -6.89
CA ILE A 851 -40.60 33.51 -6.82
C ILE A 851 -40.82 33.05 -5.38
N SER A 852 -41.39 31.87 -5.20
CA SER A 852 -41.45 31.20 -3.89
C SER A 852 -41.14 29.71 -4.04
N LEU A 853 -40.52 29.16 -3.01
CA LEU A 853 -40.36 27.72 -2.86
C LEU A 853 -41.68 27.13 -2.37
N CYS A 854 -42.15 26.07 -3.02
CA CYS A 854 -43.31 25.30 -2.58
C CYS A 854 -42.86 23.89 -2.18
N ASP A 855 -43.25 23.45 -0.99
CA ASP A 855 -42.97 22.11 -0.49
C ASP A 855 -43.99 21.12 -1.06
N VAL A 856 -43.51 20.13 -1.84
CA VAL A 856 -44.37 19.13 -2.50
C VAL A 856 -45.03 18.16 -1.52
N THR A 857 -44.51 18.04 -0.29
CA THR A 857 -45.12 17.22 0.77
C THR A 857 -46.29 17.94 1.45
N ALA A 858 -46.34 19.27 1.37
CA ALA A 858 -47.39 20.09 2.00
C ALA A 858 -48.62 20.32 1.09
N GLY A 859 -48.53 20.05 -0.21
CA GLY A 859 -49.67 20.12 -1.12
C GLY A 859 -49.31 20.29 -2.61
N SER A 860 -50.34 20.54 -3.43
CA SER A 860 -50.18 20.75 -4.88
C SER A 860 -49.55 22.10 -5.19
N CYS A 861 -48.31 22.09 -5.68
CA CYS A 861 -47.56 23.29 -6.05
C CYS A 861 -47.85 23.86 -7.45
N SER A 862 -48.52 23.10 -8.32
CA SER A 862 -48.87 23.56 -9.68
C SER A 862 -50.05 24.57 -9.63
N PRO A 863 -49.92 25.77 -10.22
CA PRO A 863 -50.97 26.78 -10.18
C PRO A 863 -52.16 26.45 -11.10
N SER A 864 -53.39 26.51 -10.58
CA SER A 864 -54.62 26.31 -11.37
C SER A 864 -55.14 27.63 -11.94
N CYS A 865 -55.02 27.82 -13.25
CA CYS A 865 -55.38 29.07 -13.94
C CYS A 865 -56.81 29.11 -14.53
N SER A 866 -57.74 28.42 -13.85
CA SER A 866 -59.20 28.59 -14.02
C SER A 866 -59.62 29.98 -13.55
N GLY A 867 -60.43 30.70 -14.34
CA GLY A 867 -60.67 32.16 -14.20
C GLY A 867 -61.51 32.65 -13.00
N ILE A 868 -61.61 31.87 -11.92
CA ILE A 868 -62.33 32.24 -10.71
C ILE A 868 -61.32 32.76 -9.67
N ARG A 869 -61.60 33.88 -9.01
CA ARG A 869 -60.74 34.42 -7.94
C ARG A 869 -60.70 33.44 -6.76
N SER A 870 -59.64 32.64 -6.65
CA SER A 870 -59.32 31.95 -5.41
C SER A 870 -59.05 32.96 -4.29
N ARG A 871 -59.43 32.62 -3.05
CA ARG A 871 -59.00 33.36 -1.87
C ARG A 871 -57.47 33.22 -1.72
N SER A 872 -56.83 34.24 -1.15
CA SER A 872 -55.39 34.27 -0.94
C SER A 872 -54.95 33.13 -0.02
N ALA A 873 -54.19 32.18 -0.56
CA ALA A 873 -53.42 31.24 0.23
C ALA A 873 -52.36 31.98 1.08
N SER A 874 -51.79 31.27 2.06
CA SER A 874 -50.91 31.80 3.10
C SER A 874 -49.77 32.69 2.60
N VAL A 875 -49.34 33.63 3.46
CA VAL A 875 -48.21 34.53 3.23
C VAL A 875 -46.88 33.75 3.28
N GLN A 876 -46.61 32.98 2.24
CA GLN A 876 -45.28 32.49 1.91
C GLN A 876 -44.42 33.64 1.40
N GLU A 877 -43.19 33.74 1.89
CA GLU A 877 -42.19 34.69 1.41
C GLU A 877 -41.98 34.61 -0.12
N SER A 878 -41.64 35.74 -0.72
CA SER A 878 -41.37 35.85 -2.15
C SER A 878 -40.03 36.53 -2.41
N TYR A 879 -39.12 35.81 -3.05
CA TYR A 879 -37.75 36.26 -3.33
C TYR A 879 -37.68 36.89 -4.73
N GLN A 880 -37.07 38.07 -4.85
CA GLN A 880 -37.17 38.93 -6.04
C GLN A 880 -35.89 38.89 -6.89
N LEU A 881 -35.91 38.11 -7.97
CA LEU A 881 -34.86 38.07 -9.00
C LEU A 881 -35.05 39.22 -10.02
N LYS A 882 -33.96 39.70 -10.62
CA LYS A 882 -33.91 40.89 -11.51
C LYS A 882 -32.87 40.70 -12.63
N LEU A 883 -33.24 40.90 -13.89
CA LEU A 883 -32.40 40.62 -15.06
C LEU A 883 -32.53 41.69 -16.15
N GLY A 884 -31.42 42.08 -16.78
CA GLY A 884 -31.37 43.08 -17.84
C GLY A 884 -30.16 44.02 -17.72
N PRO A 885 -30.02 45.00 -18.62
CA PRO A 885 -30.99 45.41 -19.63
C PRO A 885 -31.05 44.49 -20.85
N VAL A 886 -32.26 44.29 -21.37
CA VAL A 886 -32.50 43.89 -22.77
C VAL A 886 -32.72 45.17 -23.57
N VAL A 887 -31.91 45.39 -24.61
CA VAL A 887 -31.90 46.59 -25.45
C VAL A 887 -32.32 46.21 -26.87
N ARG A 888 -33.08 47.08 -27.55
CA ARG A 888 -33.48 46.81 -28.94
C ARG A 888 -32.30 47.02 -29.90
N ALA A 889 -31.96 45.99 -30.67
CA ALA A 889 -30.99 46.10 -31.77
C ALA A 889 -31.48 47.11 -32.82
N GLY A 890 -30.76 48.23 -32.97
CA GLY A 890 -31.10 49.32 -33.88
C GLY A 890 -30.75 48.99 -35.33
N HIS A 891 -31.68 49.23 -36.26
CA HIS A 891 -31.50 48.93 -37.68
C HIS A 891 -30.71 50.06 -38.37
N LYS A 892 -29.38 50.06 -38.25
CA LYS A 892 -28.51 50.86 -39.11
C LYS A 892 -28.36 50.16 -40.47
N ARG A 893 -29.06 50.67 -41.48
CA ARG A 893 -28.86 50.29 -42.88
C ARG A 893 -27.92 51.30 -43.52
N SER A 894 -26.63 50.98 -43.61
CA SER A 894 -25.66 51.80 -44.35
C SER A 894 -25.99 51.80 -45.84
N THR A 895 -25.94 52.97 -46.46
CA THR A 895 -26.29 53.19 -47.87
C THR A 895 -25.04 53.24 -48.73
N GLU A 896 -24.61 52.10 -49.27
CA GLU A 896 -23.53 52.03 -50.26
C GLU A 896 -23.82 51.03 -51.40
N ASP A 897 -24.45 49.87 -51.13
CA ASP A 897 -24.79 48.84 -52.14
C ASP A 897 -25.96 49.19 -53.10
N ILE A 898 -26.16 50.47 -53.45
CA ILE A 898 -27.27 50.91 -54.34
C ILE A 898 -26.78 51.88 -55.44
N PHE A 899 -25.94 51.39 -56.35
CA PHE A 899 -25.91 51.93 -57.73
C PHE A 899 -25.60 50.86 -58.80
N THR A 900 -26.61 50.61 -59.65
CA THR A 900 -26.56 50.13 -61.06
C THR A 900 -25.62 48.97 -61.46
N ARG A 901 -26.13 47.76 -61.75
CA ARG A 901 -26.85 47.31 -62.98
C ARG A 901 -26.00 47.22 -64.27
N GLY A 902 -25.76 45.99 -64.74
CA GLY A 902 -25.37 45.66 -66.12
C GLY A 902 -25.56 44.17 -66.44
N LYS A 903 -26.29 43.82 -67.52
CA LYS A 903 -26.53 42.42 -67.98
C LYS A 903 -25.27 41.90 -68.73
N GLY A 904 -24.97 40.60 -68.89
CA GLY A 904 -25.77 39.36 -68.69
C GLY A 904 -24.88 38.09 -68.65
N PRO A 905 -25.39 36.88 -68.96
CA PRO A 905 -24.80 35.62 -68.48
C PRO A 905 -24.05 34.74 -69.52
N SER A 906 -22.97 34.05 -69.11
CA SER A 906 -22.68 32.62 -69.40
C SER A 906 -21.34 32.12 -68.80
N VAL A 907 -21.40 30.98 -68.09
CA VAL A 907 -20.42 29.88 -67.86
C VAL A 907 -19.15 29.92 -68.76
N ARG A 908 -17.88 29.76 -68.31
CA ARG A 908 -17.27 28.64 -67.53
C ARG A 908 -15.82 28.93 -67.01
N ALA A 909 -15.46 28.32 -65.86
CA ALA A 909 -14.16 27.79 -65.37
C ALA A 909 -12.77 28.51 -65.51
N ASP A 910 -11.94 28.18 -64.49
CA ASP A 910 -10.45 28.14 -64.39
C ASP A 910 -9.58 29.42 -64.41
N ALA A 911 -8.68 29.50 -63.41
CA ALA A 911 -7.81 30.63 -63.15
C ALA A 911 -6.33 30.25 -62.85
N LYS A 912 -5.56 30.10 -63.93
CA LYS A 912 -4.14 30.47 -64.13
C LYS A 912 -3.00 30.03 -63.16
N GLN A 913 -1.79 30.10 -63.72
CA GLN A 913 -0.51 29.66 -63.16
C GLN A 913 0.57 30.73 -63.42
N ARG A 914 1.66 30.76 -62.62
CA ARG A 914 2.95 31.50 -62.84
C ARG A 914 2.87 33.04 -62.64
N TYR A 915 3.95 33.77 -62.33
CA TYR A 915 5.39 33.58 -62.63
C TYR A 915 6.38 33.79 -61.46
N THR A 916 7.68 33.58 -61.75
CA THR A 916 8.84 33.40 -60.85
C THR A 916 9.97 34.45 -61.12
N VAL A 917 11.22 34.17 -60.66
CA VAL A 917 12.53 34.87 -60.85
C VAL A 917 12.99 35.61 -59.56
N SER A 918 14.22 35.49 -59.02
CA SER A 918 15.46 34.77 -59.41
C SER A 918 16.31 34.26 -58.20
N ASP A 919 17.20 33.31 -58.49
CA ASP A 919 18.29 32.72 -57.65
C ASP A 919 19.60 33.60 -57.73
N PRO A 920 20.83 33.27 -57.23
CA PRO A 920 21.49 31.94 -57.21
C PRO A 920 22.40 31.53 -56.01
N ALA A 921 22.42 30.21 -55.73
CA ALA A 921 23.54 29.37 -55.22
C ALA A 921 24.10 29.68 -53.80
N ALA A 922 24.57 28.73 -52.98
CA ALA A 922 25.23 27.42 -53.20
C ALA A 922 25.06 26.53 -51.94
N LEU A 923 25.40 25.24 -51.78
CA LEU A 923 25.74 23.99 -52.52
C LEU A 923 25.79 22.91 -51.39
N ILE A 924 25.60 21.58 -51.49
CA ILE A 924 25.52 20.53 -52.53
C ILE A 924 24.54 19.43 -52.02
N ASN A 925 24.13 18.44 -52.84
CA ASN A 925 23.31 17.28 -52.42
C ASN A 925 24.01 15.93 -52.77
N PRO A 926 23.64 14.77 -52.17
CA PRO A 926 24.47 13.55 -52.14
C PRO A 926 24.19 12.55 -53.29
N PHE A 927 25.09 11.57 -53.51
CA PHE A 927 24.76 10.31 -54.22
C PHE A 927 25.73 9.12 -54.05
N ARG A 928 25.14 7.95 -53.73
CA ARG A 928 25.36 6.57 -54.27
C ARG A 928 26.71 5.81 -54.14
N THR A 929 26.58 4.51 -54.44
CA THR A 929 27.50 3.37 -54.30
C THR A 929 28.07 2.89 -55.65
N SER A 930 29.18 2.12 -55.66
CA SER A 930 29.40 0.95 -56.56
C SER A 930 30.73 0.18 -56.36
N GLY A 931 30.65 -1.17 -56.37
CA GLY A 931 31.67 -2.11 -56.89
C GLY A 931 32.96 -2.43 -56.09
N HIS A 932 33.64 -3.58 -56.26
CA HIS A 932 33.22 -4.88 -56.87
C HIS A 932 34.25 -6.04 -56.61
N VAL A 933 33.77 -7.30 -56.46
CA VAL A 933 34.45 -8.63 -56.64
C VAL A 933 35.42 -9.22 -55.57
N THR A 934 35.26 -10.56 -55.35
CA THR A 934 36.27 -11.64 -55.06
C THR A 934 36.55 -12.16 -53.63
N VAL A 935 35.74 -13.15 -53.22
CA VAL A 935 36.11 -14.51 -52.70
C VAL A 935 37.36 -14.71 -51.82
N MET A 936 37.13 -15.17 -50.59
CA MET A 936 37.71 -16.45 -50.08
C MET A 936 36.81 -17.07 -48.99
N SER A 937 37.03 -18.36 -48.70
CA SER A 937 36.27 -19.20 -47.76
C SER A 937 37.26 -20.03 -46.93
N ILE A 938 36.88 -20.50 -45.74
CA ILE A 938 37.02 -21.91 -45.29
C ILE A 938 36.49 -22.06 -43.85
N GLU A 939 35.62 -23.07 -43.67
CA GLU A 939 35.17 -23.71 -42.42
C GLU A 939 35.98 -25.02 -42.24
N PRO A 940 36.04 -25.69 -41.06
CA PRO A 940 34.97 -25.81 -40.06
C PRO A 940 35.33 -25.49 -38.60
#